data_AF-A0A8T7C1T1-F1
#
_entry.id   AF-A0A8T7C1T1-F1
#
_cell.length_a   1.000
_cell.length_b   1.000
_cell.length_c   1.000
_cell.angle_alpha   90.00
_cell.angle_beta   90.00
_cell.angle_gamma   90.00
#
_symmetry.space_group_name_H-M   'P 1'
#
loop_
_entity.id
_entity.type
_entity.pdbx_description
1 polymer ?
#
loop_
_entity_poly.entity_id
_entity_poly.type
_entity_poly.pdbx_seq_one_letter_code
_entity_poly.pdbx_strand_id
1 'polypeptide(L)'
;MHYRLTILQTMVLVITLLFAKFTWGEDEYLRVEQAFTYKVSADANDLTVLWNIAPGYYLYKSRMAYSSRTSGITLGEPVMEPGEMKEDDYFGLQEVFRQQLKVVIPYSGSRESALLTLLIKSQGCADKGLCYPPQRWETDVTLPVSVGAKADGGLLNTLVRRNEFGTMADEFLPVNEAFRFSAIMFDDYTLMVRWDIADGYYLYRDKLSITGYSDLVQFADINWPAGVAKTDEHFGAVKVFYYTAEAQVPVSRASKEGGELLIEAGFQGCAEDAICYPPGVQSFKVTIPPATTTASTAQMTSGGSGSNALQVSEQDKLAGLISTGALPAVLATFFGLGLLLAFTPCVLPMVPILSGIIGGQKEPLTTRRSFILSLVYVLAMALTYTIIGVIVGLLGGNIQAMFQNPVVLISFSLVFVALALAMFDVWQFQVPVAVQNKISHVGTGGGYMGVAVMGVLSALIVGPCVAAPLVGALIFIGQSGDAVRGGLALFALSIGMGTPLLVYGATAGQLMLRAGAWMETIKRLFGIMLLGVAIWLLARILPVDIVMLLWAALAVATAWVLGLFRKTEHLAMRSLAGALLLYGAVLAASGLTGGYDPASPLRGTPWGPQEQHLEFQRIKSVEDLQAAVAAASSRGQNTMLDFYADWCVECIKMEKDAFSAAEVQGVLENVVLLQADVTENDAIDKALMKHLGIIGPPTIAFYDRQGNERRNYRVVGFMAADEFARHSTAAVAE
;
A
#
# COMPACT_ATOMS: atom_id res chain seq x y z
N MET A 1 5.41 50.81 5.43
CA MET A 1 6.35 49.76 5.88
C MET A 1 5.75 48.90 6.98
N HIS A 2 5.05 49.48 7.97
CA HIS A 2 4.33 48.72 9.01
C HIS A 2 3.28 47.75 8.47
N TYR A 3 2.48 48.13 7.46
CA TYR A 3 1.41 47.28 6.90
C TYR A 3 1.89 45.94 6.32
N ARG A 4 3.12 45.87 5.79
CA ARG A 4 3.67 44.64 5.18
C ARG A 4 4.25 43.67 6.21
N LEU A 5 4.66 44.19 7.38
CA LEU A 5 5.16 43.38 8.49
C LEU A 5 4.00 42.82 9.32
N THR A 6 2.89 43.57 9.46
CA THR A 6 1.65 43.04 10.02
C THR A 6 1.09 41.92 9.15
N ILE A 7 1.17 42.00 7.82
CA ILE A 7 0.74 40.91 6.92
C ILE A 7 1.63 39.68 7.06
N LEU A 8 2.94 39.84 7.28
CA LEU A 8 3.84 38.72 7.49
C LEU A 8 3.65 38.09 8.88
N GLN A 9 3.41 38.89 9.91
CA GLN A 9 3.09 38.41 11.25
C GLN A 9 1.70 37.77 11.29
N THR A 10 0.70 38.31 10.59
CA THR A 10 -0.60 37.66 10.47
C THR A 10 -0.51 36.44 9.58
N MET A 11 0.30 36.39 8.52
CA MET A 11 0.53 35.14 7.77
C MET A 11 1.22 34.08 8.62
N VAL A 12 2.27 34.43 9.37
CA VAL A 12 2.96 33.47 10.24
C VAL A 12 2.03 33.01 11.34
N LEU A 13 1.30 33.91 12.00
CA LEU A 13 0.30 33.57 13.04
C LEU A 13 -0.88 32.78 12.47
N VAL A 14 -1.35 33.09 11.27
CA VAL A 14 -2.40 32.33 10.55
C VAL A 14 -1.89 30.96 10.13
N ILE A 15 -0.62 30.83 9.71
CA ILE A 15 0.01 29.54 9.41
C ILE A 15 0.21 28.75 10.71
N THR A 16 0.59 29.40 11.82
CA THR A 16 0.74 28.72 13.12
C THR A 16 -0.63 28.34 13.71
N LEU A 17 -1.68 29.14 13.48
CA LEU A 17 -3.06 28.83 13.86
C LEU A 17 -3.71 27.80 12.93
N LEU A 18 -3.34 27.75 11.64
CA LEU A 18 -3.74 26.70 10.70
C LEU A 18 -3.09 25.36 11.06
N PHE A 19 -1.84 25.36 11.55
CA PHE A 19 -1.19 24.16 12.08
C PHE A 19 -1.71 23.76 13.47
N ALA A 20 -2.10 24.72 14.32
CA ALA A 20 -2.65 24.43 15.66
C ALA A 20 -4.15 24.07 15.65
N LYS A 21 -4.88 24.29 14.55
CA LYS A 21 -6.29 23.93 14.39
C LYS A 21 -6.53 22.73 13.49
N PHE A 22 -5.53 21.89 13.23
CA PHE A 22 -5.75 20.56 12.68
C PHE A 22 -6.09 19.56 13.80
N THR A 23 -7.03 19.92 14.67
CA THR A 23 -7.86 18.94 15.36
C THR A 23 -8.97 18.57 14.39
N TRP A 24 -8.86 17.37 13.82
CA TRP A 24 -9.91 16.75 13.04
C TRP A 24 -11.17 16.68 13.91
N GLY A 25 -12.13 17.56 13.65
CA GLY A 25 -13.52 17.26 13.98
C GLY A 25 -14.04 16.42 12.83
N GLU A 26 -13.82 15.11 12.89
CA GLU A 26 -14.50 14.20 11.98
C GLU A 26 -16.00 14.28 12.32
N ASP A 27 -16.78 14.81 11.38
CA ASP A 27 -18.18 14.46 11.27
C ASP A 27 -18.21 12.96 10.94
N GLU A 28 -18.34 12.13 11.98
CA GLU A 28 -18.29 10.67 11.91
C GLU A 28 -19.37 10.16 10.91
N TYR A 29 -18.93 9.67 9.75
CA TYR A 29 -19.80 9.03 8.78
C TYR A 29 -20.26 7.66 9.33
N LEU A 30 -21.56 7.38 9.26
CA LEU A 30 -22.11 6.09 9.68
C LEU A 30 -21.59 4.99 8.75
N ARG A 31 -21.25 3.81 9.27
CA ARG A 31 -20.89 2.67 8.42
C ARG A 31 -22.08 2.30 7.53
N VAL A 32 -21.82 1.71 6.36
CA VAL A 32 -22.83 1.29 5.38
C VAL A 32 -23.99 0.52 6.01
N GLU A 33 -23.69 -0.45 6.88
CA GLU A 33 -24.67 -1.31 7.57
C GLU A 33 -25.54 -0.53 8.58
N GLN A 34 -25.03 0.58 9.12
CA GLN A 34 -25.76 1.47 10.02
C GLN A 34 -26.57 2.51 9.25
N ALA A 35 -26.06 2.96 8.10
CA ALA A 35 -26.70 3.93 7.22
C ALA A 35 -27.86 3.32 6.42
N PHE A 36 -27.74 2.06 6.02
CA PHE A 36 -28.71 1.33 5.20
C PHE A 36 -29.01 -0.03 5.83
N THR A 37 -30.04 -0.07 6.67
CA THR A 37 -30.53 -1.33 7.24
C THR A 37 -31.70 -1.85 6.40
N TYR A 38 -31.88 -3.16 6.30
CA TYR A 38 -33.03 -3.74 5.60
C TYR A 38 -33.60 -4.94 6.36
N LYS A 39 -34.88 -5.22 6.11
CA LYS A 39 -35.58 -6.43 6.57
C LYS A 39 -36.28 -7.08 5.40
N VAL A 40 -36.28 -8.41 5.34
CA VAL A 40 -36.95 -9.15 4.28
C VAL A 40 -38.02 -10.05 4.87
N SER A 41 -39.21 -10.01 4.28
CA SER A 41 -40.33 -10.89 4.60
C SER A 41 -40.85 -11.54 3.33
N ALA A 42 -41.17 -12.84 3.39
CA ALA A 42 -41.80 -13.56 2.30
C ALA A 42 -43.29 -13.73 2.54
N ASP A 43 -44.10 -13.34 1.56
CA ASP A 43 -45.50 -13.68 1.43
C ASP A 43 -45.68 -14.81 0.41
N ALA A 44 -46.92 -15.26 0.18
CA ALA A 44 -47.20 -16.45 -0.64
C ALA A 44 -46.60 -16.40 -2.06
N ASN A 45 -46.54 -15.23 -2.69
CA ASN A 45 -46.06 -15.03 -4.07
C ASN A 45 -45.07 -13.85 -4.21
N ASP A 46 -44.86 -13.07 -3.14
CA ASP A 46 -44.08 -11.83 -3.19
C ASP A 46 -43.07 -11.79 -2.05
N LEU A 47 -41.87 -11.28 -2.33
CA LEU A 47 -40.86 -10.94 -1.33
C LEU A 47 -40.91 -9.44 -1.08
N THR A 48 -41.10 -9.04 0.18
CA THR A 48 -41.04 -7.63 0.58
C THR A 48 -39.70 -7.34 1.23
N VAL A 49 -38.92 -6.45 0.63
CA VAL A 49 -37.68 -5.89 1.19
C VAL A 49 -37.97 -4.47 1.69
N LEU A 50 -37.84 -4.26 3.00
CA LEU A 50 -38.04 -2.95 3.63
C LEU A 50 -36.69 -2.39 4.08
N TRP A 51 -36.26 -1.32 3.42
CA TRP A 51 -35.06 -0.56 3.76
C TRP A 51 -35.39 0.55 4.76
N ASN A 52 -34.59 0.71 5.81
CA ASN A 52 -34.54 1.91 6.64
C ASN A 52 -33.20 2.62 6.40
N ILE A 53 -33.29 3.86 5.92
CA ILE A 53 -32.16 4.71 5.53
C ILE A 53 -31.99 5.80 6.59
N ALA A 54 -30.78 5.92 7.14
CA ALA A 54 -30.49 6.90 8.18
C ALA A 54 -30.70 8.35 7.69
N PRO A 55 -31.04 9.30 8.58
CA PRO A 55 -31.20 10.70 8.22
C PRO A 55 -29.93 11.27 7.56
N GLY A 56 -30.08 11.95 6.42
CA GLY A 56 -28.96 12.50 5.65
C GLY A 56 -28.32 11.53 4.66
N TYR A 57 -28.90 10.35 4.45
CA TYR A 57 -28.47 9.35 3.46
C TYR A 57 -29.58 9.04 2.45
N TYR A 58 -29.22 8.53 1.27
CA TYR A 58 -30.14 8.14 0.22
C TYR A 58 -29.61 6.97 -0.64
N LEU A 59 -30.53 6.17 -1.21
CA LEU A 59 -30.23 5.06 -2.14
C LEU A 59 -30.65 5.42 -3.57
N TYR A 60 -29.89 4.99 -4.58
CA TYR A 60 -30.23 5.22 -5.99
C TYR A 60 -31.13 4.13 -6.55
N LYS A 61 -32.29 4.49 -7.11
CA LYS A 61 -33.22 3.53 -7.73
C LYS A 61 -32.56 2.76 -8.89
N SER A 62 -31.80 3.46 -9.74
CA SER A 62 -31.14 2.88 -10.93
C SER A 62 -29.99 1.91 -10.61
N ARG A 63 -29.57 1.83 -9.34
CA ARG A 63 -28.45 0.98 -8.87
C ARG A 63 -28.88 -0.10 -7.89
N MET A 64 -30.18 -0.40 -7.85
CA MET A 64 -30.72 -1.51 -7.06
C MET A 64 -31.03 -2.70 -7.96
N ALA A 65 -30.53 -3.89 -7.60
CA ALA A 65 -30.81 -5.13 -8.32
C ALA A 65 -30.99 -6.29 -7.35
N TYR A 66 -31.90 -7.20 -7.70
CA TYR A 66 -32.27 -8.33 -6.87
C TYR A 66 -32.14 -9.63 -7.67
N SER A 67 -31.53 -10.66 -7.07
CA SER A 67 -31.33 -11.97 -7.72
C SER A 67 -31.40 -13.10 -6.68
N SER A 68 -31.78 -14.29 -7.12
CA SER A 68 -31.84 -15.50 -6.29
C SER A 68 -30.69 -16.45 -6.64
N ARG A 69 -30.07 -17.10 -5.64
CA ARG A 69 -29.11 -18.20 -5.84
C ARG A 69 -29.77 -19.59 -5.75
N THR A 70 -31.03 -19.67 -5.30
CA THR A 70 -31.75 -20.93 -5.11
C THR A 70 -32.22 -21.49 -6.45
N SER A 71 -31.77 -22.70 -6.78
CA SER A 71 -32.18 -23.41 -8.00
C SER A 71 -33.69 -23.69 -8.01
N GLY A 72 -34.37 -23.27 -9.07
CA GLY A 72 -35.81 -23.50 -9.25
C GLY A 72 -36.72 -22.35 -8.83
N ILE A 73 -36.16 -21.20 -8.39
CA ILE A 73 -36.92 -19.98 -8.08
C ILE A 73 -36.42 -18.81 -8.95
N THR A 74 -37.30 -18.29 -9.78
CA THR A 74 -37.07 -17.09 -10.61
C THR A 74 -37.74 -15.87 -9.97
N LEU A 75 -36.97 -14.78 -9.80
CA LEU A 75 -37.49 -13.49 -9.35
C LEU A 75 -37.98 -12.69 -10.56
N GLY A 76 -39.16 -12.08 -10.43
CA GLY A 76 -39.69 -11.11 -11.39
C GLY A 76 -39.15 -9.69 -11.16
N GLU A 77 -39.66 -8.74 -11.93
CA GLU A 77 -39.22 -7.36 -11.83
C GLU A 77 -39.61 -6.73 -10.47
N PRO A 78 -38.66 -6.08 -9.76
CA PRO A 78 -38.92 -5.46 -8.47
C PRO A 78 -39.80 -4.23 -8.62
N VAL A 79 -40.95 -4.22 -7.95
CA VAL A 79 -41.86 -3.08 -7.89
C VAL A 79 -41.40 -2.16 -6.75
N MET A 80 -41.00 -0.94 -7.10
CA MET A 80 -40.56 0.10 -6.16
C MET A 80 -41.50 1.31 -6.26
N GLU A 81 -41.73 1.98 -5.14
CA GLU A 81 -42.45 3.26 -5.12
C GLU A 81 -41.67 4.33 -5.92
N PRO A 82 -42.31 5.39 -6.42
CA PRO A 82 -41.61 6.50 -7.06
C PRO A 82 -40.72 7.22 -6.03
N GLY A 83 -39.45 7.44 -6.38
CA GLY A 83 -38.47 8.13 -5.56
C GLY A 83 -38.45 9.63 -5.82
N GLU A 84 -37.67 10.35 -5.00
CA GLU A 84 -37.46 11.78 -5.15
C GLU A 84 -36.40 12.03 -6.24
N MET A 85 -36.63 13.00 -7.12
CA MET A 85 -35.61 13.40 -8.10
C MET A 85 -34.57 14.28 -7.40
N LYS A 86 -33.31 13.82 -7.37
CA LYS A 86 -32.18 14.55 -6.82
C LYS A 86 -31.12 14.77 -7.92
N GLU A 87 -30.67 16.01 -8.07
CA GLU A 87 -29.47 16.31 -8.84
C GLU A 87 -28.25 16.01 -7.98
N ASP A 88 -27.47 15.03 -8.42
CA ASP A 88 -26.30 14.51 -7.71
C ASP A 88 -25.01 14.96 -8.41
N ASP A 89 -24.04 15.44 -7.64
CA ASP A 89 -22.78 15.99 -8.16
C ASP A 89 -21.95 14.96 -8.95
N TYR A 90 -22.15 13.66 -8.73
CA TYR A 90 -21.42 12.58 -9.40
C TYR A 90 -22.21 11.94 -10.54
N PHE A 91 -23.53 11.81 -10.40
CA PHE A 91 -24.36 11.03 -11.31
C PHE A 91 -25.45 11.83 -12.04
N GLY A 92 -25.50 13.15 -11.84
CA GLY A 92 -26.51 14.03 -12.43
C GLY A 92 -27.89 13.79 -11.84
N LEU A 93 -28.94 14.07 -12.62
CA LEU A 93 -30.32 13.89 -12.17
C LEU A 93 -30.66 12.40 -11.98
N GLN A 94 -30.83 11.96 -10.74
CA GLN A 94 -31.15 10.57 -10.37
C GLN A 94 -32.41 10.51 -9.50
N GLU A 95 -33.16 9.41 -9.62
CA GLU A 95 -34.27 9.09 -8.73
C GLU A 95 -33.73 8.37 -7.49
N VAL A 96 -33.95 8.94 -6.30
CA VAL A 96 -33.38 8.48 -5.02
C VAL A 96 -34.43 8.22 -3.96
N PHE A 97 -34.11 7.35 -3.00
CA PHE A 97 -34.96 7.00 -1.87
C PHE A 97 -34.38 7.45 -0.55
N ARG A 98 -35.22 7.94 0.36
CA ARG A 98 -34.87 8.43 1.70
C ARG A 98 -35.78 7.84 2.75
N GLN A 99 -35.30 7.79 4.00
CA GLN A 99 -36.00 7.33 5.19
C GLN A 99 -36.43 5.86 5.15
N GLN A 100 -37.41 5.50 4.33
CA GLN A 100 -37.89 4.14 4.17
C GLN A 100 -38.19 3.84 2.70
N LEU A 101 -37.84 2.63 2.27
CA LEU A 101 -38.15 2.14 0.93
C LEU A 101 -38.70 0.72 1.03
N LYS A 102 -39.90 0.53 0.49
CA LYS A 102 -40.52 -0.79 0.33
C LYS A 102 -40.35 -1.26 -1.11
N VAL A 103 -39.72 -2.42 -1.28
CA VAL A 103 -39.57 -3.09 -2.58
C VAL A 103 -40.30 -4.42 -2.53
N VAL A 104 -41.22 -4.63 -3.50
CA VAL A 104 -41.99 -5.87 -3.63
C VAL A 104 -41.50 -6.62 -4.86
N ILE A 105 -41.06 -7.87 -4.67
CA ILE A 105 -40.44 -8.68 -5.72
C ILE A 105 -41.29 -9.94 -5.90
N PRO A 106 -42.06 -10.04 -7.00
CA PRO A 106 -42.80 -11.26 -7.28
C PRO A 106 -41.82 -12.40 -7.57
N TYR A 107 -42.12 -13.62 -7.12
CA TYR A 107 -41.29 -14.79 -7.42
C TYR A 107 -42.13 -15.96 -7.91
N SER A 108 -41.55 -16.77 -8.80
CA SER A 108 -42.18 -17.97 -9.35
C SER A 108 -41.20 -19.15 -9.29
N GLY A 109 -41.65 -20.33 -8.87
CA GLY A 109 -40.74 -21.48 -8.71
C GLY A 109 -41.26 -22.63 -7.85
N SER A 110 -40.57 -23.77 -7.92
CA SER A 110 -40.88 -24.96 -7.12
C SER A 110 -40.63 -24.70 -5.63
N ARG A 111 -41.66 -24.86 -4.80
CA ARG A 111 -41.64 -24.63 -3.33
C ARG A 111 -41.02 -25.81 -2.56
N GLU A 112 -40.06 -26.52 -3.14
CA GLU A 112 -39.42 -27.70 -2.53
C GLU A 112 -38.38 -27.34 -1.47
N SER A 113 -37.73 -26.17 -1.60
CA SER A 113 -36.80 -25.66 -0.59
C SER A 113 -37.47 -24.58 0.25
N ALA A 114 -37.53 -24.79 1.57
CA ALA A 114 -38.10 -23.83 2.52
C ALA A 114 -37.27 -22.54 2.65
N LEU A 115 -36.03 -22.53 2.13
CA LEU A 115 -35.08 -21.44 2.23
C LEU A 115 -34.73 -20.88 0.84
N LEU A 116 -34.94 -19.58 0.68
CA LEU A 116 -34.54 -18.80 -0.49
C LEU A 116 -33.37 -17.88 -0.10
N THR A 117 -32.25 -17.98 -0.80
CA THR A 117 -31.11 -17.06 -0.62
C THR A 117 -31.25 -15.88 -1.59
N LEU A 118 -31.60 -14.71 -1.05
CA LEU A 118 -31.79 -13.46 -1.78
C LEU A 118 -30.49 -12.64 -1.79
N LEU A 119 -29.99 -12.34 -3.00
CA LEU A 119 -28.85 -11.46 -3.23
C LEU A 119 -29.34 -10.08 -3.67
N ILE A 120 -29.02 -9.07 -2.87
CA ILE A 120 -29.41 -7.67 -3.08
C ILE A 120 -28.16 -6.85 -3.42
N LYS A 121 -28.21 -6.10 -4.52
CA LYS A 121 -27.21 -5.07 -4.85
C LYS A 121 -27.83 -3.71 -4.63
N SER A 122 -27.17 -2.85 -3.87
CA SER A 122 -27.62 -1.47 -3.67
C SER A 122 -26.44 -0.51 -3.59
N GLN A 123 -26.69 0.76 -3.89
CA GLN A 123 -25.70 1.84 -3.75
C GLN A 123 -26.39 3.09 -3.23
N GLY A 124 -25.73 3.78 -2.31
CA GLY A 124 -26.24 5.03 -1.73
C GLY A 124 -25.12 6.00 -1.34
N CYS A 125 -25.52 7.22 -1.02
CA CYS A 125 -24.61 8.28 -0.62
C CYS A 125 -25.16 9.05 0.58
N ALA A 126 -24.26 9.77 1.25
CA ALA A 126 -24.57 10.79 2.23
C ALA A 126 -24.74 12.14 1.52
N ASP A 127 -25.68 12.97 1.99
CA ASP A 127 -25.84 14.35 1.51
C ASP A 127 -24.59 15.21 1.72
N LYS A 128 -23.71 14.79 2.65
CA LYS A 128 -22.41 15.42 2.95
C LYS A 128 -21.31 15.04 1.94
N GLY A 129 -21.65 14.46 0.78
CA GLY A 129 -20.72 14.25 -0.34
C GLY A 129 -19.95 12.93 -0.35
N LEU A 130 -20.21 12.02 0.60
CA LEU A 130 -19.61 10.68 0.63
C LEU A 130 -20.53 9.67 -0.07
N CYS A 131 -20.04 9.07 -1.16
CA CYS A 131 -20.74 8.01 -1.86
C CYS A 131 -20.12 6.64 -1.56
N TYR A 132 -20.95 5.69 -1.14
CA TYR A 132 -20.50 4.34 -0.86
C TYR A 132 -20.33 3.55 -2.17
N PRO A 133 -19.34 2.66 -2.26
CA PRO A 133 -19.22 1.76 -3.40
C PRO A 133 -20.41 0.79 -3.46
N PRO A 134 -20.72 0.17 -4.61
CA PRO A 134 -21.83 -0.78 -4.74
C PRO A 134 -21.72 -1.93 -3.74
N GLN A 135 -22.76 -2.10 -2.92
CA GLN A 135 -22.82 -3.09 -1.85
C GLN A 135 -23.57 -4.34 -2.30
N ARG A 136 -23.18 -5.49 -1.74
CA ARG A 136 -23.86 -6.78 -1.94
C ARG A 136 -24.30 -7.30 -0.59
N TRP A 137 -25.59 -7.58 -0.47
CA TRP A 137 -26.22 -8.10 0.72
C TRP A 137 -26.80 -9.48 0.42
N GLU A 138 -26.66 -10.40 1.35
CA GLU A 138 -27.15 -11.78 1.22
C GLU A 138 -28.00 -12.08 2.46
N THR A 139 -29.22 -12.57 2.23
CA THR A 139 -30.11 -12.98 3.32
C THR A 139 -30.89 -14.22 2.91
N ASP A 140 -31.03 -15.14 3.85
CA ASP A 140 -31.90 -16.28 3.70
C ASP A 140 -33.31 -15.92 4.17
N VAL A 141 -34.31 -16.29 3.37
CA VAL A 141 -35.72 -16.01 3.64
C VAL A 141 -36.49 -17.31 3.59
N THR A 142 -37.22 -17.61 4.67
CA THR A 142 -38.09 -18.78 4.71
C THR A 142 -39.38 -18.53 3.92
N LEU A 143 -39.63 -19.34 2.90
CA LEU A 143 -40.83 -19.24 2.07
C LEU A 143 -42.00 -20.02 2.68
N PRO A 144 -43.24 -19.48 2.64
CA PRO A 144 -44.41 -20.23 3.04
C PRO A 144 -44.68 -21.37 2.04
N VAL A 145 -44.63 -22.62 2.52
CA VAL A 145 -44.87 -23.82 1.72
C VAL A 145 -46.35 -23.89 1.35
N SER A 146 -46.67 -23.97 0.06
CA SER A 146 -48.03 -24.27 -0.41
C SER A 146 -48.01 -25.49 -1.33
N VAL A 147 -48.86 -26.46 -1.02
CA VAL A 147 -48.98 -27.72 -1.74
C VAL A 147 -49.82 -27.53 -3.00
N GLY A 148 -49.24 -27.86 -4.16
CA GLY A 148 -49.97 -28.37 -5.33
C GLY A 148 -50.01 -27.46 -6.58
N ALA A 149 -49.40 -27.92 -7.68
CA ALA A 149 -50.10 -28.47 -8.87
C ALA A 149 -49.16 -28.50 -10.11
N LYS A 150 -49.37 -29.52 -10.93
CA LYS A 150 -48.58 -29.98 -12.08
C LYS A 150 -48.81 -29.17 -13.37
N ALA A 151 -47.78 -29.21 -14.23
CA ALA A 151 -47.81 -29.44 -15.69
C ALA A 151 -47.72 -28.26 -16.70
N ASP A 152 -46.81 -28.52 -17.66
CA ASP A 152 -46.85 -28.30 -19.12
C ASP A 152 -46.37 -27.00 -19.80
N GLY A 153 -45.40 -27.22 -20.70
CA GLY A 153 -45.44 -26.68 -22.07
C GLY A 153 -44.46 -25.53 -22.39
N GLY A 154 -43.56 -25.73 -23.35
CA GLY A 154 -42.71 -24.62 -23.82
C GLY A 154 -41.73 -24.92 -24.94
N LEU A 155 -42.23 -25.44 -26.06
CA LEU A 155 -41.54 -25.80 -27.31
C LEU A 155 -41.01 -24.57 -28.10
N LEU A 156 -40.33 -23.62 -27.44
CA LEU A 156 -39.94 -22.32 -28.03
C LEU A 156 -38.46 -21.94 -27.87
N ASN A 157 -37.63 -22.79 -27.25
CA ASN A 157 -36.21 -22.47 -27.03
C ASN A 157 -35.26 -23.00 -28.14
N THR A 158 -35.80 -23.58 -29.20
CA THR A 158 -35.03 -24.20 -30.29
C THR A 158 -34.82 -23.33 -31.53
N LEU A 159 -35.17 -22.04 -31.50
CA LEU A 159 -35.11 -21.17 -32.70
C LEU A 159 -34.41 -19.80 -32.54
N VAL A 160 -33.59 -19.58 -31.49
CA VAL A 160 -32.89 -18.27 -31.29
C VAL A 160 -31.36 -18.39 -31.18
N ARG A 161 -30.74 -19.38 -31.81
CA ARG A 161 -29.28 -19.33 -32.05
C ARG A 161 -28.93 -19.76 -33.47
N ARG A 162 -29.21 -18.87 -34.41
CA ARG A 162 -28.49 -18.79 -35.67
C ARG A 162 -28.19 -17.32 -35.92
N ASN A 163 -27.03 -16.87 -35.44
CA ASN A 163 -26.39 -15.67 -35.95
C ASN A 163 -24.92 -16.00 -36.20
N GLU A 164 -24.62 -16.07 -37.49
CA GLU A 164 -23.32 -16.30 -38.08
C GLU A 164 -22.45 -15.05 -37.89
N PHE A 165 -21.37 -15.19 -37.12
CA PHE A 165 -20.15 -14.41 -37.28
C PHE A 165 -18.99 -15.38 -37.06
N GLY A 166 -18.26 -15.67 -38.13
CA GLY A 166 -17.26 -16.73 -38.20
C GLY A 166 -16.07 -16.52 -37.26
N THR A 167 -15.80 -17.55 -36.47
CA THR A 167 -14.59 -17.78 -35.68
C THR A 167 -13.60 -18.61 -36.51
N MET A 168 -12.38 -18.13 -36.70
CA MET A 168 -11.21 -19.02 -36.72
C MET A 168 -10.73 -19.15 -35.27
N ALA A 169 -11.33 -20.08 -34.52
CA ALA A 169 -10.89 -20.46 -33.17
C ALA A 169 -11.52 -21.79 -32.72
N ASP A 170 -11.88 -22.68 -33.66
CA ASP A 170 -12.71 -23.85 -33.36
C ASP A 170 -11.89 -25.13 -33.12
N GLU A 171 -10.76 -25.01 -32.41
CA GLU A 171 -9.95 -26.20 -32.07
C GLU A 171 -9.45 -26.24 -30.61
N PHE A 172 -9.70 -25.21 -29.78
CA PHE A 172 -9.30 -25.23 -28.37
C PHE A 172 -10.47 -24.95 -27.43
N LEU A 173 -10.66 -25.83 -26.45
CA LEU A 173 -11.66 -25.67 -25.40
C LEU A 173 -11.27 -24.48 -24.50
N PRO A 174 -12.22 -23.68 -24.02
CA PRO A 174 -11.94 -22.67 -23.00
C PRO A 174 -11.49 -23.35 -21.70
N VAL A 175 -10.62 -22.68 -20.93
CA VAL A 175 -9.92 -23.23 -19.74
C VAL A 175 -10.88 -23.93 -18.76
N ASN A 176 -12.04 -23.35 -18.49
CA ASN A 176 -13.03 -23.89 -17.55
C ASN A 176 -13.80 -25.10 -18.09
N GLU A 177 -13.76 -25.34 -19.41
CA GLU A 177 -14.31 -26.54 -20.03
C GLU A 177 -13.24 -27.63 -20.18
N ALA A 178 -11.98 -27.25 -20.43
CA ALA A 178 -10.84 -28.15 -20.50
C ALA A 178 -10.43 -28.73 -19.13
N PHE A 179 -10.55 -27.94 -18.06
CA PHE A 179 -10.17 -28.31 -16.69
C PHE A 179 -11.30 -27.94 -15.71
N ARG A 180 -12.09 -28.94 -15.30
CA ARG A 180 -13.22 -28.76 -14.37
C ARG A 180 -12.81 -29.19 -12.96
N PHE A 181 -12.74 -28.23 -12.04
CA PHE A 181 -12.43 -28.49 -10.64
C PHE A 181 -13.68 -28.75 -9.79
N SER A 182 -13.57 -29.69 -8.87
CA SER A 182 -14.55 -29.98 -7.82
C SER A 182 -13.85 -30.33 -6.52
N ALA A 183 -14.47 -29.97 -5.39
CA ALA A 183 -13.97 -30.29 -4.06
C ALA A 183 -15.13 -30.68 -3.15
N ILE A 184 -14.97 -31.77 -2.42
CA ILE A 184 -15.97 -32.31 -1.47
C ILE A 184 -15.28 -32.78 -0.20
N MET A 185 -15.92 -32.60 0.96
CA MET A 185 -15.44 -33.20 2.21
C MET A 185 -15.73 -34.70 2.18
N PHE A 186 -14.70 -35.53 2.28
CA PHE A 186 -14.83 -36.99 2.34
C PHE A 186 -15.14 -37.46 3.77
N ASP A 187 -14.51 -36.84 4.76
CA ASP A 187 -14.76 -37.05 6.19
C ASP A 187 -14.62 -35.73 6.98
N ASP A 188 -14.64 -35.79 8.32
CA ASP A 188 -14.53 -34.59 9.18
C ASP A 188 -13.16 -33.88 9.08
N TYR A 189 -12.13 -34.49 8.50
CA TYR A 189 -10.76 -33.95 8.45
C TYR A 189 -10.05 -34.17 7.10
N THR A 190 -10.76 -34.60 6.07
CA THR A 190 -10.19 -34.93 4.76
C THR A 190 -11.05 -34.32 3.65
N LEU A 191 -10.47 -33.39 2.91
CA LEU A 191 -11.06 -32.80 1.72
C LEU A 191 -10.58 -33.59 0.49
N MET A 192 -11.51 -34.10 -0.30
CA MET A 192 -11.23 -34.71 -1.59
C MET A 192 -11.35 -33.66 -2.69
N VAL A 193 -10.27 -33.51 -3.45
CA VAL A 193 -10.18 -32.57 -4.57
C VAL A 193 -10.00 -33.33 -5.87
N ARG A 194 -10.69 -32.88 -6.92
CA ARG A 194 -10.70 -33.53 -8.22
C ARG A 194 -10.73 -32.52 -9.36
N TRP A 195 -9.84 -32.70 -10.34
CA TRP A 195 -9.93 -32.11 -11.66
C TRP A 195 -10.35 -33.15 -12.69
N ASP A 196 -11.40 -32.86 -13.45
CA ASP A 196 -11.72 -33.58 -14.69
C ASP A 196 -11.07 -32.83 -15.87
N ILE A 197 -10.25 -33.56 -16.63
CA ILE A 197 -9.44 -33.06 -17.75
C ILE A 197 -10.03 -33.57 -19.05
N ALA A 198 -10.31 -32.68 -20.01
CA ALA A 198 -10.84 -33.05 -21.32
C ALA A 198 -9.84 -33.89 -22.15
N ASP A 199 -10.35 -34.71 -23.06
CA ASP A 199 -9.53 -35.55 -23.95
C ASP A 199 -8.58 -34.67 -24.80
N GLY A 200 -7.30 -35.03 -24.84
CA GLY A 200 -6.25 -34.26 -25.52
C GLY A 200 -5.60 -33.14 -24.67
N TYR A 201 -5.88 -33.09 -23.37
CA TYR A 201 -5.28 -32.12 -22.43
C TYR A 201 -4.59 -32.81 -21.25
N TYR A 202 -3.60 -32.15 -20.64
CA TYR A 202 -2.90 -32.64 -19.46
C TYR A 202 -2.55 -31.53 -18.46
N LEU A 203 -2.47 -31.88 -17.17
CA LEU A 203 -2.09 -30.98 -16.07
C LEU A 203 -0.70 -31.34 -15.52
N TYR A 204 0.12 -30.32 -15.21
CA TYR A 204 1.42 -30.53 -14.57
C TYR A 204 1.27 -30.80 -13.08
N ARG A 205 1.78 -31.95 -12.60
CA ARG A 205 1.70 -32.33 -11.19
C ARG A 205 2.34 -31.29 -10.27
N ASP A 206 3.51 -30.79 -10.63
CA ASP A 206 4.29 -29.88 -9.79
C ASP A 206 3.78 -28.42 -9.85
N LYS A 207 2.66 -28.18 -10.56
CA LYS A 207 1.99 -26.88 -10.69
C LYS A 207 0.55 -26.89 -10.17
N LEU A 208 0.14 -27.95 -9.47
CA LEU A 208 -1.13 -28.00 -8.75
C LEU A 208 -0.94 -27.46 -7.34
N SER A 209 -1.79 -26.52 -6.94
CA SER A 209 -1.78 -25.92 -5.60
C SER A 209 -3.21 -25.71 -5.11
N ILE A 210 -3.42 -25.87 -3.81
CA ILE A 210 -4.71 -25.62 -3.17
C ILE A 210 -4.45 -24.74 -1.96
N THR A 211 -5.11 -23.59 -1.94
CA THR A 211 -5.06 -22.61 -0.87
C THR A 211 -6.49 -22.30 -0.45
N GLY A 212 -6.81 -22.27 0.83
CA GLY A 212 -8.13 -21.81 1.27
C GLY A 212 -7.99 -20.70 2.30
N TYR A 213 -8.90 -19.74 2.22
CA TYR A 213 -8.93 -18.58 3.11
C TYR A 213 -10.05 -18.80 4.13
N SER A 214 -9.69 -19.23 5.34
CA SER A 214 -10.58 -19.11 6.50
C SER A 214 -9.79 -19.16 7.81
N ASP A 215 -10.28 -18.45 8.82
CA ASP A 215 -9.78 -18.52 10.20
C ASP A 215 -10.13 -19.86 10.89
N LEU A 216 -10.89 -20.72 10.22
CA LEU A 216 -11.50 -21.93 10.78
C LEU A 216 -10.77 -23.21 10.38
N VAL A 217 -9.97 -23.19 9.30
CA VAL A 217 -9.43 -24.40 8.66
C VAL A 217 -8.02 -24.19 8.11
N GLN A 218 -7.09 -25.06 8.50
CA GLN A 218 -5.74 -25.17 7.93
C GLN A 218 -5.60 -26.46 7.11
N PHE A 219 -4.98 -26.37 5.93
CA PHE A 219 -4.68 -27.51 5.07
C PHE A 219 -3.25 -28.01 5.35
N ALA A 220 -3.08 -29.32 5.52
CA ALA A 220 -1.76 -29.94 5.63
C ALA A 220 -1.17 -30.26 4.23
N ASP A 221 0.09 -30.68 4.18
CA ASP A 221 0.78 -31.01 2.92
C ASP A 221 -0.01 -32.02 2.06
N ILE A 222 -0.20 -31.64 0.80
CA ILE A 222 -1.02 -32.40 -0.17
C ILE A 222 -0.16 -33.49 -0.80
N ASN A 223 -0.48 -34.75 -0.51
CA ASN A 223 0.18 -35.87 -1.16
C ASN A 223 -0.47 -36.18 -2.51
N TRP A 224 0.09 -35.64 -3.59
CA TRP A 224 -0.38 -35.93 -4.95
C TRP A 224 0.04 -37.34 -5.41
N PRO A 225 -0.84 -38.08 -6.11
CA PRO A 225 -0.50 -39.39 -6.64
C PRO A 225 0.66 -39.35 -7.65
N ALA A 226 1.23 -40.51 -7.95
CA ALA A 226 2.30 -40.61 -8.95
C ALA A 226 1.75 -40.23 -10.34
N GLY A 227 2.20 -39.08 -10.87
CA GLY A 227 1.87 -38.64 -12.23
C GLY A 227 2.64 -39.45 -13.28
N VAL A 228 2.13 -39.43 -14.52
CA VAL A 228 2.76 -40.11 -15.67
C VAL A 228 3.96 -39.28 -16.13
N ALA A 229 5.12 -39.93 -16.30
CA ALA A 229 6.30 -39.24 -16.81
C ALA A 229 6.11 -38.89 -18.29
N LYS A 230 6.22 -37.60 -18.63
CA LYS A 230 6.18 -37.07 -19.99
C LYS A 230 7.40 -36.19 -20.21
N THR A 231 7.99 -36.29 -21.39
CA THR A 231 9.04 -35.34 -21.79
C THR A 231 8.37 -34.26 -22.62
N ASP A 232 8.28 -33.07 -22.05
CA ASP A 232 7.69 -31.89 -22.70
C ASP A 232 8.79 -31.06 -23.38
N GLU A 233 8.50 -30.47 -24.54
CA GLU A 233 9.47 -29.67 -25.30
C GLU A 233 9.87 -28.36 -24.61
N HIS A 234 9.03 -27.82 -23.72
CA HIS A 234 9.27 -26.56 -23.01
C HIS A 234 9.89 -26.77 -21.62
N PHE A 235 9.50 -27.84 -20.91
CA PHE A 235 9.89 -28.07 -19.52
C PHE A 235 10.74 -29.33 -19.29
N GLY A 236 11.04 -30.11 -20.32
CA GLY A 236 11.85 -31.33 -20.21
C GLY A 236 11.10 -32.48 -19.53
N ALA A 237 11.78 -33.28 -18.71
CA ALA A 237 11.16 -34.43 -18.03
C ALA A 237 10.24 -33.98 -16.88
N VAL A 238 8.94 -34.06 -17.10
CA VAL A 238 7.88 -33.64 -16.17
C VAL A 238 6.94 -34.78 -15.83
N LYS A 239 6.18 -34.65 -14.74
CA LYS A 239 5.08 -35.57 -14.40
C LYS A 239 3.74 -34.89 -14.64
N VAL A 240 2.86 -35.57 -15.37
CA VAL A 240 1.56 -35.02 -15.80
C VAL A 240 0.40 -35.94 -15.41
N PHE A 241 -0.79 -35.35 -15.31
CA PHE A 241 -2.05 -36.08 -15.14
C PHE A 241 -2.91 -35.96 -16.40
N TYR A 242 -3.56 -37.08 -16.74
CA TYR A 242 -4.48 -37.22 -17.86
C TYR A 242 -5.85 -37.66 -17.34
N TYR A 243 -6.92 -37.16 -17.96
CA TYR A 243 -8.33 -37.44 -17.66
C TYR A 243 -8.82 -36.99 -16.27
N THR A 244 -8.10 -37.37 -15.21
CA THR A 244 -8.45 -37.04 -13.83
C THR A 244 -7.21 -36.81 -12.97
N ALA A 245 -7.23 -35.76 -12.14
CA ALA A 245 -6.25 -35.55 -11.08
C ALA A 245 -6.98 -35.46 -9.74
N GLU A 246 -6.77 -36.45 -8.87
CA GLU A 246 -7.44 -36.56 -7.58
C GLU A 246 -6.40 -36.57 -6.44
N ALA A 247 -6.69 -35.86 -5.35
CA ALA A 247 -5.90 -35.91 -4.12
C ALA A 247 -6.77 -35.82 -2.87
N GLN A 248 -6.25 -36.36 -1.78
CA GLN A 248 -6.82 -36.20 -0.44
C GLN A 248 -6.00 -35.16 0.30
N VAL A 249 -6.66 -34.10 0.74
CA VAL A 249 -6.05 -32.99 1.48
C VAL A 249 -6.48 -33.14 2.94
N PRO A 250 -5.54 -33.39 3.88
CA PRO A 250 -5.86 -33.39 5.29
C PRO A 250 -6.15 -31.95 5.75
N VAL A 251 -7.16 -31.81 6.60
CA VAL A 251 -7.76 -30.56 7.02
C VAL A 251 -7.79 -30.51 8.55
N SER A 252 -7.13 -29.53 9.15
CA SER A 252 -7.21 -29.23 10.58
C SER A 252 -8.24 -28.13 10.83
N ARG A 253 -9.16 -28.33 11.79
CA ARG A 253 -10.25 -27.38 12.09
C ARG A 253 -10.04 -26.72 13.45
N ALA A 254 -10.17 -25.39 13.51
CA ALA A 254 -10.10 -24.61 14.75
C ALA A 254 -11.43 -24.57 15.52
N SER A 255 -12.56 -24.82 14.86
CA SER A 255 -13.90 -24.85 15.45
C SER A 255 -14.69 -26.10 15.04
N LYS A 256 -15.60 -26.55 15.92
CA LYS A 256 -16.53 -27.68 15.66
C LYS A 256 -17.78 -27.25 14.89
N GLU A 257 -17.97 -25.96 14.68
CA GLU A 257 -19.11 -25.42 13.94
C GLU A 257 -18.93 -25.63 12.43
N GLY A 258 -20.00 -26.05 11.76
CA GLY A 258 -20.03 -26.15 10.30
C GLY A 258 -20.03 -24.75 9.67
N GLY A 259 -19.45 -24.64 8.48
CA GLY A 259 -19.30 -23.36 7.78
C GLY A 259 -19.00 -23.52 6.30
N GLU A 260 -19.02 -22.41 5.55
CA GLU A 260 -18.56 -22.39 4.16
C GLU A 260 -17.06 -22.07 4.09
N LEU A 261 -16.30 -22.89 3.36
CA LEU A 261 -14.88 -22.70 3.11
C LEU A 261 -14.65 -22.35 1.64
N LEU A 262 -14.02 -21.21 1.37
CA LEU A 262 -13.58 -20.85 0.02
C LEU A 262 -12.20 -21.45 -0.24
N ILE A 263 -12.12 -22.30 -1.26
CA ILE A 263 -10.89 -22.95 -1.72
C ILE A 263 -10.52 -22.39 -3.08
N GLU A 264 -9.29 -21.89 -3.20
CA GLU A 264 -8.65 -21.51 -4.45
C GLU A 264 -7.71 -22.62 -4.91
N ALA A 265 -7.92 -23.09 -6.12
CA ALA A 265 -7.19 -24.19 -6.72
C ALA A 265 -6.38 -23.65 -7.91
N GLY A 266 -5.06 -23.56 -7.74
CA GLY A 266 -4.12 -23.13 -8.78
C GLY A 266 -3.70 -24.32 -9.64
N PHE A 267 -3.75 -24.15 -10.96
CA PHE A 267 -3.40 -25.19 -11.92
C PHE A 267 -2.72 -24.61 -13.17
N GLN A 268 -1.95 -25.46 -13.84
CA GLN A 268 -1.39 -25.17 -15.15
C GLN A 268 -1.45 -26.44 -16.01
N GLY A 269 -1.95 -26.31 -17.23
CA GLY A 269 -2.10 -27.41 -18.17
C GLY A 269 -1.88 -26.99 -19.62
N CYS A 270 -1.69 -27.96 -20.49
CA CYS A 270 -1.52 -27.74 -21.92
C CYS A 270 -2.42 -28.67 -22.73
N ALA A 271 -2.77 -28.24 -23.93
CA ALA A 271 -3.27 -29.13 -24.96
C ALA A 271 -2.09 -29.96 -25.51
N GLU A 272 -2.33 -31.22 -25.89
CA GLU A 272 -1.33 -32.02 -26.58
C GLU A 272 -0.94 -31.37 -27.92
N ASP A 273 0.37 -31.29 -28.15
CA ASP A 273 1.00 -30.84 -29.41
C ASP A 273 0.61 -29.45 -29.95
N ALA A 274 0.14 -28.53 -29.08
CA ALA A 274 -0.31 -27.21 -29.52
C ALA A 274 0.10 -26.03 -28.62
N ILE A 275 -0.60 -25.80 -27.50
CA ILE A 275 -0.48 -24.57 -26.69
C ILE A 275 -0.66 -24.88 -25.20
N CYS A 276 0.18 -24.27 -24.37
CA CYS A 276 0.04 -24.27 -22.92
C CYS A 276 -0.80 -23.08 -22.43
N TYR A 277 -1.75 -23.36 -21.53
CA TYR A 277 -2.53 -22.31 -20.89
C TYR A 277 -1.70 -21.60 -19.82
N PRO A 278 -1.88 -20.29 -19.63
CA PRO A 278 -1.24 -19.57 -18.53
C PRO A 278 -1.72 -20.13 -17.17
N PRO A 279 -0.91 -20.04 -16.11
CA PRO A 279 -1.34 -20.45 -14.76
C PRO A 279 -2.65 -19.78 -14.37
N GLY A 280 -3.63 -20.59 -13.99
CA GLY A 280 -4.98 -20.15 -13.64
C GLY A 280 -5.35 -20.54 -12.21
N VAL A 281 -6.29 -19.81 -11.62
CA VAL A 281 -6.85 -20.09 -10.29
C VAL A 281 -8.36 -20.24 -10.41
N GLN A 282 -8.92 -21.33 -9.87
CA GLN A 282 -10.36 -21.57 -9.78
C GLN A 282 -10.79 -21.54 -8.31
N SER A 283 -11.78 -20.71 -7.97
CA SER A 283 -12.34 -20.60 -6.62
C SER A 283 -13.60 -21.45 -6.47
N PHE A 284 -13.69 -22.30 -5.44
CA PHE A 284 -14.83 -23.16 -5.15
C PHE A 284 -15.23 -23.06 -3.68
N LYS A 285 -16.54 -23.03 -3.39
CA LYS A 285 -17.05 -23.02 -2.02
C LYS A 285 -17.40 -24.44 -1.59
N VAL A 286 -16.83 -24.91 -0.48
CA VAL A 286 -17.11 -26.23 0.10
C VAL A 286 -17.81 -26.05 1.45
N THR A 287 -18.92 -26.74 1.66
CA THR A 287 -19.65 -26.75 2.93
C THR A 287 -19.03 -27.77 3.88
N ILE A 288 -18.64 -27.32 5.07
CA ILE A 288 -18.07 -28.14 6.14
C ILE A 288 -19.19 -28.58 7.09
N PRO A 289 -19.38 -29.89 7.35
CA PRO A 289 -20.35 -30.37 8.33
C PRO A 289 -19.85 -30.16 9.79
N PRO A 290 -20.72 -29.85 10.76
CA PRO A 290 -20.34 -29.69 12.18
C PRO A 290 -19.85 -31.02 12.80
N ALA A 291 -18.78 -30.95 13.62
CA ALA A 291 -18.09 -32.13 14.16
C ALA A 291 -18.73 -32.65 15.47
N THR A 292 -19.09 -33.94 15.53
CA THR A 292 -19.94 -34.52 16.59
C THR A 292 -19.19 -35.23 17.74
N THR A 293 -17.89 -35.01 17.96
CA THR A 293 -17.16 -35.70 19.04
C THR A 293 -16.48 -34.78 20.05
N THR A 294 -16.77 -35.07 21.33
CA THR A 294 -16.52 -34.27 22.53
C THR A 294 -15.13 -34.53 23.13
N ALA A 295 -14.44 -33.46 23.54
CA ALA A 295 -13.45 -33.48 24.61
C ALA A 295 -13.42 -32.07 25.24
N SER A 296 -13.13 -32.04 26.53
CA SER A 296 -13.78 -31.24 27.58
C SER A 296 -13.29 -29.81 27.75
N THR A 297 -14.19 -29.03 28.33
CA THR A 297 -14.22 -27.57 28.58
C THR A 297 -13.38 -27.12 29.78
N ALA A 298 -12.79 -25.93 29.69
CA ALA A 298 -12.75 -24.95 30.79
C ALA A 298 -12.81 -23.52 30.21
N GLN A 299 -13.52 -22.64 30.90
CA GLN A 299 -14.32 -21.54 30.34
C GLN A 299 -13.92 -20.19 30.93
N MET A 300 -13.91 -19.15 30.09
CA MET A 300 -14.13 -17.70 30.33
C MET A 300 -13.38 -16.94 31.44
N THR A 301 -12.78 -15.80 31.05
CA THR A 301 -13.36 -14.48 31.37
C THR A 301 -12.91 -13.40 30.38
N SER A 302 -13.82 -12.45 30.19
CA SER A 302 -13.98 -11.45 29.13
C SER A 302 -13.09 -10.21 29.22
N GLY A 303 -12.80 -9.61 28.05
CA GLY A 303 -12.63 -8.15 27.93
C GLY A 303 -11.92 -7.65 26.67
N GLY A 304 -12.66 -7.04 25.73
CA GLY A 304 -12.13 -6.02 24.81
C GLY A 304 -11.99 -6.41 23.33
N SER A 305 -13.04 -6.15 22.54
CA SER A 305 -13.02 -6.19 21.07
C SER A 305 -12.18 -5.07 20.46
N GLY A 306 -11.38 -5.45 19.46
CA GLY A 306 -10.72 -4.58 18.50
C GLY A 306 -10.02 -5.44 17.45
N SER A 307 -10.79 -6.04 16.54
CA SER A 307 -10.27 -6.88 15.46
C SER A 307 -9.64 -6.00 14.38
N ASN A 308 -8.29 -5.98 14.38
CA ASN A 308 -7.43 -5.30 13.42
C ASN A 308 -7.65 -5.84 12.00
N ALA A 309 -7.90 -4.93 11.05
CA ALA A 309 -7.54 -5.16 9.66
C ALA A 309 -6.01 -5.12 9.55
N LEU A 310 -5.41 -6.10 8.87
CA LEU A 310 -3.97 -6.16 8.56
C LEU A 310 -3.50 -4.79 8.02
N GLN A 311 -2.61 -4.14 8.76
CA GLN A 311 -2.04 -2.83 8.40
C GLN A 311 -1.02 -3.03 7.27
N VAL A 312 -1.46 -2.83 6.03
CA VAL A 312 -0.62 -2.85 4.82
C VAL A 312 0.20 -1.55 4.71
N SER A 313 1.46 -1.63 4.25
CA SER A 313 2.32 -0.46 4.00
C SER A 313 1.66 0.54 3.04
N GLU A 314 1.85 1.84 3.26
CA GLU A 314 1.32 2.90 2.39
C GLU A 314 1.84 2.78 0.94
N GLN A 315 3.03 2.20 0.75
CA GLN A 315 3.58 1.92 -0.58
C GLN A 315 2.82 0.80 -1.30
N ASP A 316 2.44 -0.24 -0.55
CA ASP A 316 1.68 -1.37 -1.05
C ASP A 316 0.20 -1.01 -1.30
N LYS A 317 -0.38 -0.12 -0.49
CA LYS A 317 -1.71 0.48 -0.76
C LYS A 317 -1.71 1.23 -2.09
N LEU A 318 -0.67 2.04 -2.35
CA LEU A 318 -0.50 2.73 -3.64
C LEU A 318 -0.34 1.76 -4.81
N ALA A 319 0.46 0.70 -4.64
CA ALA A 319 0.61 -0.35 -5.66
C ALA A 319 -0.73 -1.06 -5.93
N GLY A 320 -1.50 -1.35 -4.89
CA GLY A 320 -2.84 -1.94 -4.98
C GLY A 320 -3.86 -1.04 -5.70
N LEU A 321 -3.79 0.28 -5.49
CA LEU A 321 -4.60 1.27 -6.21
C LEU A 321 -4.27 1.31 -7.72
N ILE A 322 -3.00 1.18 -8.11
CA ILE A 322 -2.62 1.14 -9.53
C ILE A 322 -3.10 -0.16 -10.18
N SER A 323 -3.12 -1.27 -9.43
CA SER A 323 -3.56 -2.58 -9.92
C SER A 323 -5.07 -2.67 -10.14
N THR A 324 -5.85 -2.24 -9.16
CA THR A 324 -7.31 -2.45 -9.12
C THR A 324 -8.13 -1.21 -9.48
N GLY A 325 -7.53 -0.03 -9.41
CA GLY A 325 -8.21 1.25 -9.66
C GLY A 325 -8.46 1.54 -11.14
N ALA A 326 -9.53 2.29 -11.41
CA ALA A 326 -9.77 2.83 -12.75
C ALA A 326 -8.64 3.77 -13.16
N LEU A 327 -8.15 3.65 -14.40
CA LEU A 327 -7.02 4.42 -14.91
C LEU A 327 -7.13 5.95 -14.68
N PRO A 328 -8.31 6.60 -14.86
CA PRO A 328 -8.47 8.02 -14.55
C PRO A 328 -8.29 8.35 -13.05
N ALA A 329 -8.73 7.48 -12.16
CA ALA A 329 -8.60 7.66 -10.70
C ALA A 329 -7.13 7.49 -10.25
N VAL A 330 -6.41 6.53 -10.86
CA VAL A 330 -4.96 6.36 -10.65
C VAL A 330 -4.21 7.61 -11.09
N LEU A 331 -4.49 8.11 -12.30
CA LEU A 331 -3.85 9.33 -12.82
C LEU A 331 -4.19 10.55 -11.97
N ALA A 332 -5.44 10.70 -11.54
CA ALA A 332 -5.85 11.81 -10.67
C ALA A 332 -5.16 11.75 -9.30
N THR A 333 -5.03 10.56 -8.71
CA THR A 333 -4.34 10.37 -7.42
C THR A 333 -2.86 10.68 -7.54
N PHE A 334 -2.17 10.13 -8.55
CA PHE A 334 -0.75 10.42 -8.78
C PHE A 334 -0.50 11.89 -9.15
N PHE A 335 -1.38 12.51 -9.93
CA PHE A 335 -1.33 13.94 -10.19
C PHE A 335 -1.50 14.76 -8.90
N GLY A 336 -2.46 14.39 -8.04
CA GLY A 336 -2.68 15.00 -6.74
C GLY A 336 -1.47 14.87 -5.81
N LEU A 337 -0.89 13.68 -5.72
CA LEU A 337 0.35 13.44 -4.98
C LEU A 337 1.51 14.29 -5.54
N GLY A 338 1.63 14.38 -6.87
CA GLY A 338 2.60 15.27 -7.52
C GLY A 338 2.39 16.74 -7.13
N LEU A 339 1.14 17.20 -7.06
CA LEU A 339 0.80 18.56 -6.63
C LEU A 339 1.19 18.80 -5.16
N LEU A 340 0.93 17.84 -4.26
CA LEU A 340 1.40 17.94 -2.87
C LEU A 340 2.93 17.96 -2.80
N LEU A 341 3.60 17.14 -3.59
CA LEU A 341 5.07 17.09 -3.65
C LEU A 341 5.69 18.38 -4.19
N ALA A 342 4.97 19.19 -4.97
CA ALA A 342 5.46 20.48 -5.42
C ALA A 342 5.74 21.46 -4.27
N PHE A 343 5.10 21.26 -3.11
CA PHE A 343 5.32 22.04 -1.90
C PHE A 343 6.50 21.54 -1.05
N THR A 344 7.22 20.51 -1.52
CA THR A 344 8.36 19.97 -0.79
C THR A 344 9.60 20.86 -0.85
N PRO A 345 10.51 20.73 0.14
CA PRO A 345 11.82 21.38 0.18
C PRO A 345 12.62 21.39 -1.13
N CYS A 346 12.46 20.35 -1.95
CA CYS A 346 13.36 20.08 -3.07
C CYS A 346 12.90 20.74 -4.38
N VAL A 347 11.60 21.02 -4.52
CA VAL A 347 11.00 21.58 -5.74
C VAL A 347 10.86 23.10 -5.63
N LEU A 348 10.60 23.61 -4.43
CA LEU A 348 10.39 25.04 -4.19
C LEU A 348 11.62 25.93 -4.53
N PRO A 349 12.89 25.50 -4.30
CA PRO A 349 14.09 26.24 -4.70
C PRO A 349 14.27 26.39 -6.22
N MET A 350 13.57 25.59 -7.04
CA MET A 350 13.62 25.71 -8.51
C MET A 350 12.84 26.94 -9.03
N VAL A 351 11.85 27.44 -8.29
CA VAL A 351 11.06 28.63 -8.68
C VAL A 351 11.97 29.87 -8.83
N PRO A 352 12.84 30.22 -7.87
CA PRO A 352 13.83 31.28 -8.04
C PRO A 352 14.82 31.08 -9.19
N ILE A 353 15.24 29.83 -9.45
CA ILE A 353 16.19 29.51 -10.53
C ILE A 353 15.55 29.80 -11.90
N LEU A 354 14.34 29.31 -12.12
CA LEU A 354 13.55 29.61 -13.31
C LEU A 354 13.28 31.11 -13.43
N SER A 355 12.94 31.80 -12.34
CA SER A 355 12.75 33.24 -12.32
C SER A 355 14.03 34.02 -12.70
N GLY A 356 15.21 33.57 -12.26
CA GLY A 356 16.50 34.15 -12.62
C GLY A 356 16.92 33.89 -14.07
N ILE A 357 16.67 32.69 -14.59
CA ILE A 357 16.94 32.33 -15.99
C ILE A 357 16.00 33.09 -16.93
N ILE A 358 14.72 33.19 -16.58
CA ILE A 358 13.70 33.90 -17.36
C ILE A 358 13.93 35.41 -17.29
N GLY A 359 14.26 35.97 -16.11
CA GLY A 359 14.50 37.40 -15.91
C GLY A 359 15.84 37.93 -16.45
N GLY A 360 16.81 37.05 -16.75
CA GLY A 360 18.14 37.41 -17.25
C GLY A 360 18.25 37.58 -18.77
N GLN A 361 17.19 37.31 -19.54
CA GLN A 361 17.23 37.42 -21.01
C GLN A 361 16.99 38.87 -21.48
N LYS A 362 17.77 39.32 -22.47
CA LYS A 362 17.76 40.70 -23.00
C LYS A 362 16.53 41.06 -23.86
N GLU A 363 15.71 40.07 -24.23
CA GLU A 363 14.50 40.27 -25.07
C GLU A 363 13.24 40.47 -24.23
N PRO A 364 12.25 41.27 -24.69
CA PRO A 364 11.05 41.57 -23.94
C PRO A 364 10.26 40.29 -23.63
N LEU A 365 10.01 40.08 -22.34
CA LEU A 365 9.30 38.92 -21.82
C LEU A 365 7.83 38.98 -22.24
N THR A 366 7.43 38.11 -23.17
CA THR A 366 6.02 37.84 -23.47
C THR A 366 5.55 36.65 -22.64
N THR A 367 4.35 36.73 -22.06
CA THR A 367 3.74 35.67 -21.23
C THR A 367 3.75 34.30 -21.92
N ARG A 368 3.59 34.27 -23.26
CA ARG A 368 3.66 33.04 -24.06
C ARG A 368 5.04 32.38 -24.01
N ARG A 369 6.12 33.16 -24.03
CA ARG A 369 7.48 32.61 -24.03
C ARG A 369 7.84 32.00 -22.67
N SER A 370 7.48 32.67 -21.57
CA SER A 370 7.69 32.15 -20.20
C SER A 370 6.89 30.87 -19.95
N PHE A 371 5.67 30.77 -20.48
CA PHE A 371 4.87 29.54 -20.44
C PHE A 371 5.52 28.40 -21.23
N ILE A 372 5.95 28.63 -22.48
CA ILE A 372 6.58 27.58 -23.31
C ILE A 372 7.90 27.10 -22.70
N LEU A 373 8.71 27.99 -22.13
CA LEU A 373 9.94 27.59 -21.43
C LEU A 373 9.63 26.69 -20.22
N SER A 374 8.62 27.06 -19.41
CA SER A 374 8.17 26.25 -18.27
C SER A 374 7.60 24.90 -18.72
N LEU A 375 6.88 24.86 -19.85
CA LEU A 375 6.35 23.63 -20.44
C LEU A 375 7.45 22.68 -20.90
N VAL A 376 8.47 23.21 -21.61
CA VAL A 376 9.63 22.42 -22.06
C VAL A 376 10.40 21.86 -20.86
N TYR A 377 10.58 22.64 -19.79
CA TYR A 377 11.19 22.18 -18.54
C TYR A 377 10.43 20.99 -17.93
N VAL A 378 9.11 21.15 -17.74
CA VAL A 378 8.26 20.13 -17.10
C VAL A 378 8.16 18.87 -17.95
N LEU A 379 8.03 18.99 -19.27
CA LEU A 379 8.00 17.84 -20.18
C LEU A 379 9.32 17.07 -20.18
N ALA A 380 10.46 17.76 -20.17
CA ALA A 380 11.77 17.10 -20.08
C ALA A 380 11.92 16.33 -18.76
N MET A 381 11.48 16.91 -17.64
CA MET A 381 11.46 16.22 -16.34
C MET A 381 10.54 15.00 -16.37
N ALA A 382 9.30 15.16 -16.86
CA ALA A 382 8.31 14.09 -16.89
C ALA A 382 8.77 12.90 -17.75
N LEU A 383 9.31 13.18 -18.95
CA LEU A 383 9.85 12.12 -19.81
C LEU A 383 11.02 11.39 -19.14
N THR A 384 11.91 12.12 -18.46
CA THR A 384 13.06 11.52 -17.77
C THR A 384 12.62 10.56 -16.67
N TYR A 385 11.68 10.98 -15.81
CA TYR A 385 11.16 10.11 -14.75
C TYR A 385 10.38 8.92 -15.27
N THR A 386 9.57 9.10 -16.31
CA THR A 386 8.84 7.99 -16.92
C THR A 386 9.81 6.99 -17.56
N ILE A 387 10.80 7.44 -18.31
CA ILE A 387 11.79 6.55 -18.96
C ILE A 387 12.60 5.78 -17.91
N ILE A 388 13.18 6.49 -16.93
CA ILE A 388 13.98 5.85 -15.88
C ILE A 388 13.10 4.90 -15.06
N GLY A 389 11.90 5.32 -14.67
CA GLY A 389 11.01 4.50 -13.86
C GLY A 389 10.49 3.26 -14.59
N VAL A 390 10.20 3.34 -15.89
CA VAL A 390 9.81 2.16 -16.68
C VAL A 390 10.98 1.19 -16.84
N ILE A 391 12.18 1.69 -17.17
CA ILE A 391 13.38 0.85 -17.29
C ILE A 391 13.67 0.15 -15.96
N VAL A 392 13.65 0.90 -14.86
CA VAL A 392 13.93 0.39 -13.52
C VAL A 392 12.83 -0.60 -13.08
N GLY A 393 11.55 -0.31 -13.33
CA GLY A 393 10.44 -1.19 -12.99
C GLY A 393 10.47 -2.52 -13.76
N LEU A 394 10.84 -2.49 -15.04
CA LEU A 394 10.99 -3.69 -15.88
C LEU A 394 12.20 -4.56 -15.49
N LEU A 395 13.23 -3.96 -14.88
CA LEU A 395 14.41 -4.69 -14.40
C LEU A 395 14.13 -5.52 -13.13
N GLY A 396 12.95 -5.36 -12.49
CA GLY A 396 12.40 -6.33 -11.52
C GLY A 396 13.28 -6.66 -10.30
N GLY A 397 14.12 -5.73 -9.84
CA GLY A 397 15.06 -5.94 -8.73
C GLY A 397 14.60 -5.34 -7.40
N ASN A 398 15.26 -5.72 -6.30
CA ASN A 398 15.15 -5.04 -5.00
C ASN A 398 15.86 -3.66 -5.06
N ILE A 399 15.25 -2.74 -5.80
CA ILE A 399 15.74 -1.39 -6.08
C ILE A 399 15.86 -0.58 -4.78
N GLN A 400 15.05 -0.92 -3.77
CA GLN A 400 15.13 -0.36 -2.41
C GLN A 400 16.55 -0.51 -1.83
N ALA A 401 17.14 -1.71 -1.95
CA ALA A 401 18.49 -1.99 -1.45
C ALA A 401 19.57 -1.19 -2.21
N MET A 402 19.37 -0.89 -3.50
CA MET A 402 20.33 -0.10 -4.28
C MET A 402 20.30 1.39 -3.88
N PHE A 403 19.13 1.95 -3.60
CA PHE A 403 18.99 3.33 -3.11
C PHE A 403 19.50 3.53 -1.69
N GLN A 404 19.61 2.45 -0.91
CA GLN A 404 20.15 2.47 0.44
C GLN A 404 21.65 2.20 0.49
N ASN A 405 22.31 2.01 -0.65
CA ASN A 405 23.77 1.83 -0.68
C ASN A 405 24.47 3.08 -0.09
N PRO A 406 25.46 2.89 0.80
CA PRO A 406 26.16 3.98 1.48
C PRO A 406 26.74 5.02 0.53
N VAL A 407 27.28 4.59 -0.62
CA VAL A 407 27.88 5.50 -1.62
C VAL A 407 26.81 6.41 -2.25
N VAL A 408 25.62 5.87 -2.51
CA VAL A 408 24.49 6.60 -3.10
C VAL A 408 23.94 7.63 -2.11
N LEU A 409 23.75 7.24 -0.84
CA LEU A 409 23.30 8.14 0.23
C LEU A 409 24.28 9.29 0.49
N ILE A 410 25.59 8.99 0.55
CA ILE A 410 26.64 10.01 0.69
C ILE A 410 26.62 10.98 -0.50
N SER A 411 26.52 10.47 -1.72
CA SER A 411 26.44 11.30 -2.93
C SER A 411 25.24 12.25 -2.90
N PHE A 412 24.04 11.74 -2.58
CA PHE A 412 22.84 12.59 -2.51
C PHE A 412 22.92 13.62 -1.37
N SER A 413 23.43 13.25 -0.22
CA SER A 413 23.63 14.21 0.87
C SER A 413 24.61 15.31 0.51
N LEU A 414 25.72 15.00 -0.15
CA LEU A 414 26.66 16.01 -0.64
C LEU A 414 26.00 16.99 -1.63
N VAL A 415 25.10 16.50 -2.49
CA VAL A 415 24.31 17.35 -3.38
C VAL A 415 23.36 18.26 -2.58
N PHE A 416 22.67 17.76 -1.55
CA PHE A 416 21.82 18.58 -0.68
C PHE A 416 22.61 19.64 0.09
N VAL A 417 23.79 19.29 0.61
CA VAL A 417 24.70 20.23 1.27
C VAL A 417 25.15 21.31 0.30
N ALA A 418 25.55 20.93 -0.93
CA ALA A 418 25.94 21.88 -1.96
C ALA A 418 24.80 22.83 -2.34
N LEU A 419 23.56 22.32 -2.47
CA LEU A 419 22.38 23.13 -2.76
C LEU A 419 22.04 24.07 -1.60
N ALA A 420 22.17 23.61 -0.35
CA ALA A 420 21.99 24.45 0.83
C ALA A 420 23.02 25.59 0.89
N LEU A 421 24.29 25.30 0.60
CA LEU A 421 25.36 26.32 0.50
C LEU A 421 25.09 27.34 -0.62
N ALA A 422 24.53 26.90 -1.74
CA ALA A 422 24.09 27.79 -2.82
C ALA A 422 22.92 28.69 -2.39
N MET A 423 21.99 28.19 -1.57
CA MET A 423 20.90 28.99 -0.99
C MET A 423 21.39 30.02 0.04
N PHE A 424 22.46 29.74 0.79
CA PHE A 424 23.08 30.71 1.69
C PHE A 424 23.94 31.76 0.97
N ASP A 425 23.99 31.74 -0.37
CA ASP A 425 24.83 32.62 -1.19
C ASP A 425 26.33 32.56 -0.83
N VAL A 426 26.78 31.49 -0.14
CA VAL A 426 28.20 31.25 0.21
C VAL A 426 29.00 30.89 -1.05
N TRP A 427 28.35 30.22 -2.00
CA TRP A 427 28.93 29.84 -3.29
C TRP A 427 28.00 30.28 -4.43
N GLN A 428 28.29 31.42 -5.05
CA GLN A 428 27.62 31.81 -6.28
C GLN A 428 28.32 31.12 -7.44
N PHE A 429 27.71 30.06 -7.99
CA PHE A 429 28.18 29.40 -9.21
C PHE A 429 27.94 30.34 -10.41
N GLN A 430 28.69 31.45 -10.47
CA GLN A 430 28.78 32.27 -11.67
C GLN A 430 29.59 31.49 -12.70
N VAL A 431 28.90 30.92 -13.68
CA VAL A 431 29.52 30.27 -14.83
C VAL A 431 30.59 31.20 -15.38
N PRO A 432 31.86 30.77 -15.52
CA PRO A 432 32.94 31.65 -15.97
C PRO A 432 32.54 32.33 -17.28
N VAL A 433 32.78 33.64 -17.39
CA VAL A 433 32.33 34.46 -18.53
C VAL A 433 32.80 33.86 -19.88
N ALA A 434 33.94 33.16 -19.88
CA ALA A 434 34.43 32.40 -21.03
C ALA A 434 33.50 31.27 -21.47
N VAL A 435 32.95 30.49 -20.53
CA VAL A 435 31.99 29.41 -20.79
C VAL A 435 30.62 29.99 -21.15
N GLN A 436 30.21 31.07 -20.47
CA GLN A 436 28.98 31.81 -20.80
C GLN A 436 29.01 32.34 -22.24
N ASN A 437 30.12 32.92 -22.68
CA ASN A 437 30.30 33.42 -24.04
C ASN A 437 30.39 32.27 -25.07
N LYS A 438 31.02 31.13 -24.73
CA LYS A 438 31.11 29.97 -25.62
C LYS A 438 29.75 29.28 -25.83
N ILE A 439 28.96 29.15 -24.77
CA ILE A 439 27.59 28.59 -24.83
C ILE A 439 26.66 29.56 -25.58
N SER A 440 26.83 30.87 -25.39
CA SER A 440 26.05 31.89 -26.11
C SER A 440 26.35 31.93 -27.61
N HIS A 441 27.57 31.58 -28.03
CA HIS A 441 27.95 31.53 -29.45
C HIS A 441 27.59 30.22 -30.16
N VAL A 442 27.40 29.12 -29.43
CA VAL A 442 27.06 27.79 -30.01
C VAL A 442 25.54 27.55 -30.11
N GLY A 443 24.71 28.47 -29.61
CA GLY A 443 23.26 28.31 -29.64
C GLY A 443 22.49 29.60 -29.91
N THR A 444 22.26 29.91 -31.20
CA THR A 444 21.30 30.94 -31.66
C THR A 444 19.82 30.57 -31.38
N GLY A 445 19.55 29.59 -30.51
CA GLY A 445 18.21 29.17 -30.07
C GLY A 445 18.03 29.20 -28.53
N GLY A 446 18.74 30.11 -27.86
CA GLY A 446 19.05 30.17 -26.42
C GLY A 446 17.91 30.28 -25.38
N GLY A 447 16.85 29.49 -25.50
CA GLY A 447 15.87 29.31 -24.43
C GLY A 447 15.57 27.84 -24.19
N TYR A 448 15.14 27.12 -25.22
CA TYR A 448 14.45 25.83 -25.04
C TYR A 448 15.39 24.65 -24.78
N MET A 449 16.49 24.53 -25.51
CA MET A 449 17.45 23.41 -25.32
C MET A 449 18.15 23.47 -23.96
N GLY A 450 18.56 24.67 -23.51
CA GLY A 450 19.17 24.85 -22.20
C GLY A 450 18.21 24.52 -21.06
N VAL A 451 16.93 24.89 -21.21
CA VAL A 451 15.88 24.59 -20.23
C VAL A 451 15.52 23.10 -20.22
N ALA A 452 15.53 22.42 -21.36
CA ALA A 452 15.32 20.97 -21.43
C ALA A 452 16.43 20.19 -20.70
N VAL A 453 17.70 20.55 -20.92
CA VAL A 453 18.85 19.92 -20.23
C VAL A 453 18.77 20.15 -18.72
N MET A 454 18.42 21.37 -18.29
CA MET A 454 18.20 21.65 -16.86
C MET A 454 17.03 20.84 -16.29
N GLY A 455 15.97 20.60 -17.07
CA GLY A 455 14.88 19.68 -16.70
C GLY A 455 15.37 18.26 -16.42
N VAL A 456 16.20 17.69 -17.28
CA VAL A 456 16.77 16.34 -17.08
C VAL A 456 17.63 16.27 -15.82
N LEU A 457 18.50 17.27 -15.61
CA LEU A 457 19.35 17.34 -14.42
C LEU A 457 18.51 17.49 -13.13
N SER A 458 17.45 18.30 -13.18
CA SER A 458 16.52 18.46 -12.06
C SER A 458 15.80 17.17 -11.70
N ALA A 459 15.40 16.35 -12.69
CA ALA A 459 14.81 15.03 -12.40
C ALA A 459 15.76 14.15 -11.59
N LEU A 460 17.06 14.15 -11.90
CA LEU A 460 18.04 13.36 -11.15
C LEU A 460 18.20 13.85 -9.70
N ILE A 461 18.15 15.17 -9.49
CA ILE A 461 18.32 15.79 -8.17
C ILE A 461 17.06 15.64 -7.29
N VAL A 462 15.87 15.71 -7.90
CA VAL A 462 14.59 15.65 -7.17
C VAL A 462 14.19 14.21 -6.82
N GLY A 463 14.80 13.21 -7.46
CA GLY A 463 14.52 11.78 -7.25
C GLY A 463 14.44 11.33 -5.78
N PRO A 464 15.41 11.68 -4.91
CA PRO A 464 15.38 11.32 -3.49
C PRO A 464 14.15 11.86 -2.73
N CYS A 465 13.61 13.01 -3.14
CA CYS A 465 12.46 13.64 -2.46
C CYS A 465 11.11 13.09 -2.94
N VAL A 466 11.12 12.26 -3.99
CA VAL A 466 9.93 11.65 -4.60
C VAL A 466 9.94 10.13 -4.42
N ALA A 467 10.86 9.60 -3.60
CA ALA A 467 11.12 8.18 -3.45
C ALA A 467 9.87 7.37 -3.09
N ALA A 468 9.01 7.85 -2.18
CA ALA A 468 7.88 7.05 -1.71
C ALA A 468 6.80 6.78 -2.79
N PRO A 469 6.25 7.79 -3.50
CA PRO A 469 5.32 7.51 -4.60
C PRO A 469 5.98 6.83 -5.80
N LEU A 470 7.26 7.11 -6.04
CA LEU A 470 8.03 6.46 -7.11
C LEU A 470 8.16 4.96 -6.85
N VAL A 471 8.53 4.55 -5.63
CA VAL A 471 8.68 3.14 -5.24
C VAL A 471 7.36 2.39 -5.36
N GLY A 472 6.22 2.97 -4.92
CA GLY A 472 4.91 2.33 -5.09
C GLY A 472 4.57 2.06 -6.57
N ALA A 473 4.89 2.99 -7.47
CA ALA A 473 4.74 2.77 -8.92
C ALA A 473 5.71 1.72 -9.47
N LEU A 474 6.96 1.70 -9.00
CA LEU A 474 7.96 0.70 -9.40
C LEU A 474 7.58 -0.72 -8.95
N ILE A 475 7.10 -0.87 -7.72
CA ILE A 475 6.62 -2.16 -7.17
C ILE A 475 5.47 -2.67 -8.04
N PHE A 476 4.50 -1.81 -8.38
CA PHE A 476 3.42 -2.18 -9.29
C PHE A 476 3.93 -2.63 -10.66
N ILE A 477 4.84 -1.88 -11.31
CA ILE A 477 5.40 -2.25 -12.62
C ILE A 477 6.12 -3.61 -12.53
N GLY A 478 6.89 -3.82 -11.45
CA GLY A 478 7.64 -5.05 -11.22
C GLY A 478 6.75 -6.27 -10.93
N GLN A 479 5.63 -6.11 -10.22
CA GLN A 479 4.71 -7.20 -9.88
C GLN A 479 3.70 -7.50 -10.99
N SER A 480 3.16 -6.47 -11.65
CA SER A 480 2.09 -6.61 -12.65
C SER A 480 2.60 -6.78 -14.08
N GLY A 481 3.82 -6.33 -14.38
CA GLY A 481 4.37 -6.27 -15.73
C GLY A 481 3.73 -5.19 -16.63
N ASP A 482 2.75 -4.41 -16.16
CA ASP A 482 2.09 -3.35 -16.94
C ASP A 482 2.89 -2.04 -16.87
N ALA A 483 3.94 -1.97 -17.67
CA ALA A 483 4.81 -0.80 -17.80
C ALA A 483 4.08 0.45 -18.31
N VAL A 484 2.99 0.31 -19.07
CA VAL A 484 2.26 1.44 -19.64
C VAL A 484 1.46 2.15 -18.55
N ARG A 485 0.72 1.40 -17.72
CA ARG A 485 -0.03 1.98 -16.60
C ARG A 485 0.88 2.64 -15.57
N GLY A 486 1.94 1.94 -15.15
CA GLY A 486 2.90 2.52 -14.21
C GLY A 486 3.66 3.73 -14.79
N GLY A 487 4.03 3.68 -16.07
CA GLY A 487 4.66 4.79 -16.78
C GLY A 487 3.76 6.03 -16.89
N LEU A 488 2.47 5.84 -17.18
CA LEU A 488 1.48 6.91 -17.20
C LEU A 488 1.26 7.51 -15.80
N ALA A 489 1.26 6.69 -14.74
CA ALA A 489 1.18 7.18 -13.36
C ALA A 489 2.39 8.04 -12.99
N LEU A 490 3.61 7.61 -13.34
CA LEU A 490 4.85 8.40 -13.15
C LEU A 490 4.84 9.71 -13.95
N PHE A 491 4.29 9.67 -15.17
CA PHE A 491 4.14 10.86 -16.00
C PHE A 491 3.15 11.85 -15.35
N ALA A 492 1.99 11.38 -14.90
CA ALA A 492 0.98 12.19 -14.22
C ALA A 492 1.51 12.83 -12.93
N LEU A 493 2.28 12.07 -12.13
CA LEU A 493 2.98 12.57 -10.94
C LEU A 493 3.92 13.74 -11.28
N SER A 494 4.72 13.59 -12.33
CA SER A 494 5.68 14.61 -12.77
C SER A 494 4.99 15.88 -13.29
N ILE A 495 3.89 15.73 -14.03
CA ILE A 495 3.06 16.85 -14.49
C ILE A 495 2.38 17.55 -13.31
N GLY A 496 1.89 16.81 -12.31
CA GLY A 496 1.34 17.35 -11.07
C GLY A 496 2.33 18.25 -10.34
N MET A 497 3.57 17.77 -10.17
CA MET A 497 4.66 18.53 -9.56
C MET A 497 5.06 19.77 -10.37
N GLY A 498 5.00 19.69 -11.71
CA GLY A 498 5.28 20.80 -12.61
C GLY A 498 4.17 21.84 -12.70
N THR A 499 2.95 21.52 -12.25
CA THR A 499 1.77 22.39 -12.41
C THR A 499 1.94 23.76 -11.74
N PRO A 500 2.43 23.88 -10.49
CA PRO A 500 2.70 25.19 -9.89
C PRO A 500 3.73 26.02 -10.67
N LEU A 501 4.72 25.38 -11.28
CA LEU A 501 5.71 26.05 -12.14
C LEU A 501 5.09 26.56 -13.44
N LEU A 502 4.18 25.79 -14.05
CA LEU A 502 3.44 26.21 -15.25
C LEU A 502 2.53 27.41 -14.95
N VAL A 503 1.83 27.37 -13.81
CA VAL A 503 0.98 28.49 -13.34
C VAL A 503 1.83 29.73 -13.06
N TYR A 504 3.00 29.56 -12.43
CA TYR A 504 3.94 30.66 -12.20
C TYR A 504 4.46 31.23 -13.54
N GLY A 505 4.86 30.37 -14.48
CA GLY A 505 5.30 30.79 -15.83
C GLY A 505 4.22 31.51 -16.63
N ALA A 506 2.95 31.12 -16.47
CA ALA A 506 1.80 31.78 -17.08
C ALA A 506 1.47 33.15 -16.43
N THR A 507 1.78 33.32 -15.14
CA THR A 507 1.50 34.57 -14.39
C THR A 507 2.71 35.51 -14.28
N ALA A 508 3.90 35.05 -14.69
CA ALA A 508 5.17 35.78 -14.59
C ALA A 508 5.17 37.16 -15.29
N GLY A 509 4.29 37.39 -16.26
CA GLY A 509 4.12 38.69 -16.93
C GLY A 509 3.31 39.73 -16.16
N GLN A 510 2.50 39.34 -15.17
CA GLN A 510 1.57 40.22 -14.44
C GLN A 510 1.79 40.23 -12.91
N LEU A 511 2.35 39.15 -12.34
CA LEU A 511 2.46 38.95 -10.89
C LEU A 511 3.91 38.72 -10.43
N MET A 512 4.87 39.49 -10.97
CA MET A 512 6.22 39.48 -10.41
C MET A 512 6.27 40.32 -9.12
N LEU A 513 6.05 39.65 -7.97
CA LEU A 513 6.50 40.18 -6.68
C LEU A 513 8.02 40.39 -6.79
N ARG A 514 8.46 41.65 -6.83
CA ARG A 514 9.89 41.99 -6.89
C ARG A 514 10.65 41.18 -5.85
N ALA A 515 11.66 40.43 -6.29
CA ALA A 515 12.59 39.74 -5.40
C ALA A 515 13.24 40.78 -4.47
N GLY A 516 12.75 40.85 -3.24
CA GLY A 516 13.22 41.77 -2.19
C GLY A 516 13.77 41.01 -0.99
N ALA A 517 13.89 41.68 0.15
CA ALA A 517 14.44 41.12 1.39
C ALA A 517 13.69 39.87 1.93
N TRP A 518 12.44 39.66 1.50
CA TRP A 518 11.69 38.44 1.84
C TRP A 518 12.27 37.17 1.18
N MET A 519 12.81 37.28 -0.04
CA MET A 519 13.44 36.15 -0.75
C MET A 519 14.68 35.64 0.00
N GLU A 520 15.43 36.55 0.62
CA GLU A 520 16.59 36.22 1.45
C GLU A 520 16.20 35.44 2.70
N THR A 521 15.03 35.74 3.28
CA THR A 521 14.50 35.00 4.45
C THR A 521 14.08 33.58 4.05
N ILE A 522 13.42 33.44 2.89
CA ILE A 522 13.03 32.14 2.34
C ILE A 522 14.26 31.28 2.05
N LYS A 523 15.26 31.82 1.32
CA LYS A 523 16.50 31.10 1.00
C LYS A 523 17.16 30.50 2.24
N ARG A 524 17.26 31.28 3.33
CA ARG A 524 17.83 30.82 4.60
C ARG A 524 17.00 29.71 5.24
N LEU A 525 15.67 29.84 5.26
CA LEU A 525 14.77 28.82 5.81
C LEU A 525 14.89 27.50 5.03
N PHE A 526 14.84 27.55 3.70
CA PHE A 526 14.96 26.36 2.85
C PHE A 526 16.37 25.76 2.91
N GLY A 527 17.43 26.56 3.00
CA GLY A 527 18.80 26.08 3.19
C GLY A 527 18.97 25.28 4.48
N ILE A 528 18.40 25.76 5.60
CA ILE A 528 18.41 25.04 6.89
C ILE A 528 17.62 23.72 6.78
N MET A 529 16.45 23.75 6.13
CA MET A 529 15.64 22.55 5.92
C MET A 529 16.35 21.51 5.05
N LEU A 530 17.03 21.92 3.97
CA LEU A 530 17.82 21.02 3.12
C LEU A 530 18.98 20.38 3.88
N LEU A 531 19.64 21.12 4.76
CA LEU A 531 20.65 20.54 5.66
C LEU A 531 20.04 19.54 6.65
N GLY A 532 18.83 19.80 7.17
CA GLY A 532 18.11 18.85 8.01
C GLY A 532 17.81 17.53 7.28
N VAL A 533 17.35 17.60 6.03
CA VAL A 533 17.13 16.42 5.18
C VAL A 533 18.45 15.70 4.88
N ALA A 534 19.54 16.42 4.61
CA ALA A 534 20.86 15.84 4.39
C ALA A 534 21.37 15.07 5.62
N ILE A 535 21.23 15.65 6.83
CA ILE A 535 21.57 14.99 8.09
C ILE A 535 20.67 13.77 8.32
N TRP A 536 19.38 13.87 8.01
CA TRP A 536 18.45 12.74 8.11
C TRP A 536 18.81 11.57 7.16
N LEU A 537 19.28 11.85 5.94
CA LEU A 537 19.82 10.81 5.06
C LEU A 537 21.11 10.19 5.61
N LEU A 538 22.01 11.01 6.16
CA LEU A 538 23.25 10.54 6.79
C LEU A 538 23.00 9.72 8.07
N ALA A 539 21.87 9.96 8.75
CA ALA A 539 21.53 9.23 9.96
C ALA A 539 21.39 7.72 9.74
N ARG A 540 21.22 7.27 8.49
CA ARG A 540 21.16 5.85 8.13
C ARG A 540 22.51 5.15 8.04
N ILE A 541 23.62 5.91 8.00
CA ILE A 541 24.97 5.34 7.83
C ILE A 541 25.94 5.83 8.92
N LEU A 542 25.67 6.96 9.56
CA LEU A 542 26.51 7.47 10.63
C LEU A 542 26.07 6.93 12.00
N PRO A 543 27.02 6.68 12.90
CA PRO A 543 26.70 6.35 14.28
C PRO A 543 25.92 7.49 14.93
N VAL A 544 25.04 7.10 15.83
CA VAL A 544 24.06 7.95 16.52
C VAL A 544 24.71 9.20 17.14
N ASP A 545 25.90 9.08 17.71
CA ASP A 545 26.63 10.19 18.34
C ASP A 545 26.93 11.32 17.34
N ILE A 546 27.38 10.96 16.13
CA ILE A 546 27.72 11.96 15.10
C ILE A 546 26.45 12.59 14.55
N VAL A 547 25.37 11.82 14.43
CA VAL A 547 24.06 12.33 13.99
C VAL A 547 23.53 13.36 14.99
N MET A 548 23.63 13.10 16.30
CA MET A 548 23.25 14.05 17.34
C MET A 548 24.10 15.33 17.29
N LEU A 549 25.42 15.20 17.07
CA LEU A 549 26.31 16.36 16.91
C LEU A 549 25.98 17.18 15.66
N LEU A 550 25.61 16.55 14.55
CA LEU A 550 25.19 17.23 13.33
C LEU A 550 23.87 18.00 13.54
N TRP A 551 22.88 17.40 14.22
CA TRP A 551 21.64 18.09 14.59
C TRP A 551 21.88 19.24 15.57
N ALA A 552 22.77 19.06 16.54
CA ALA A 552 23.20 20.13 17.45
C ALA A 552 23.87 21.28 16.68
N ALA A 553 24.78 20.97 15.75
CA ALA A 553 25.43 21.95 14.90
C ALA A 553 24.41 22.72 14.02
N LEU A 554 23.40 22.04 13.48
CA LEU A 554 22.31 22.66 12.72
C LEU A 554 21.47 23.61 13.59
N ALA A 555 21.14 23.20 14.82
CA ALA A 555 20.39 24.02 15.77
C ALA A 555 21.17 25.29 16.15
N VAL A 556 22.48 25.16 16.40
CA VAL A 556 23.37 26.29 16.69
C VAL A 556 23.51 27.21 15.48
N ALA A 557 23.69 26.67 14.27
CA ALA A 557 23.75 27.45 13.04
C ALA A 557 22.44 28.22 12.78
N THR A 558 21.30 27.60 13.07
CA THR A 558 19.97 28.23 12.96
C THR A 558 19.81 29.37 13.96
N ALA A 559 20.21 29.16 15.23
CA ALA A 559 20.21 30.20 16.25
C ALA A 559 21.12 31.39 15.87
N TRP A 560 22.26 31.11 15.23
CA TRP A 560 23.17 32.15 14.72
C TRP A 560 22.53 32.96 13.59
N VAL A 561 21.91 32.30 12.60
CA VAL A 561 21.22 32.94 11.46
C VAL A 561 20.02 33.79 11.90
N LEU A 562 19.28 33.35 12.93
CA LEU A 562 18.18 34.12 13.54
C LEU A 562 18.65 35.37 14.29
N GLY A 563 19.96 35.54 14.46
CA GLY A 563 20.56 36.79 14.94
C GLY A 563 20.63 36.91 16.45
N LEU A 564 21.03 35.84 17.15
CA LEU A 564 21.31 35.85 18.59
C LEU A 564 22.21 37.04 19.03
N PHE A 565 23.12 37.46 18.15
CA PHE A 565 24.07 38.57 18.36
C PHE A 565 23.71 39.87 17.62
N ARG A 566 22.62 39.90 16.83
CA ARG A 566 22.16 41.14 16.21
C ARG A 566 21.30 41.91 17.22
N LYS A 567 21.47 43.24 17.26
CA LYS A 567 20.53 44.16 17.94
C LYS A 567 19.20 44.15 17.19
N THR A 568 18.42 43.09 17.36
CA THR A 568 17.08 42.96 16.81
C THR A 568 16.09 43.46 17.85
N GLU A 569 15.17 44.36 17.48
CA GLU A 569 14.21 44.98 18.42
C GLU A 569 13.14 44.01 18.95
N HIS A 570 13.00 42.83 18.37
CA HIS A 570 11.93 41.89 18.69
C HIS A 570 12.39 40.78 19.66
N LEU A 571 11.91 40.86 20.90
CA LEU A 571 12.18 39.91 22.00
C LEU A 571 11.86 38.45 21.64
N ALA A 572 10.76 38.21 20.91
CA ALA A 572 10.31 36.86 20.53
C ALA A 572 11.31 36.09 19.64
N MET A 573 12.04 36.79 18.77
CA MET A 573 13.00 36.15 17.87
C MET A 573 14.30 35.81 18.59
N ARG A 574 14.66 36.60 19.62
CA ARG A 574 15.80 36.33 20.50
C ARG A 574 15.50 35.18 21.47
N SER A 575 14.27 35.08 22.00
CA SER A 575 13.87 33.94 22.82
C SER A 575 13.85 32.64 22.02
N LEU A 576 13.38 32.67 20.76
CA LEU A 576 13.41 31.52 19.87
C LEU A 576 14.85 31.08 19.55
N ALA A 577 15.74 32.02 19.22
CA ALA A 577 17.15 31.72 18.99
C ALA A 577 17.85 31.18 20.25
N GLY A 578 17.52 31.71 21.43
CA GLY A 578 18.02 31.20 22.71
C GLY A 578 17.52 29.78 23.02
N ALA A 579 16.24 29.50 22.77
CA ALA A 579 15.66 28.17 22.94
C ALA A 579 16.30 27.12 22.00
N LEU A 580 16.53 27.48 20.73
CA LEU A 580 17.24 26.63 19.76
C LEU A 580 18.68 26.35 20.17
N LEU A 581 19.38 27.34 20.74
CA LEU A 581 20.75 27.16 21.22
C LEU A 581 20.80 26.26 22.47
N LEU A 582 19.87 26.43 23.40
CA LEU A 582 19.71 25.53 24.55
C LEU A 582 19.38 24.11 24.10
N TYR A 583 18.47 23.95 23.14
CA TYR A 583 18.13 22.65 22.56
C TYR A 583 19.33 22.00 21.86
N GLY A 584 20.12 22.76 21.09
CA GLY A 584 21.37 22.28 20.49
C GLY A 584 22.40 21.84 21.53
N ALA A 585 22.52 22.56 22.64
CA ALA A 585 23.40 22.17 23.75
C ALA A 585 22.93 20.88 24.45
N VAL A 586 21.61 20.72 24.63
CA VAL A 586 21.01 19.49 25.16
C VAL A 586 21.25 18.31 24.22
N LEU A 587 21.09 18.49 22.90
CA LEU A 587 21.39 17.45 21.90
C LEU A 587 22.86 17.03 21.88
N ALA A 588 23.77 18.01 22.02
CA ALA A 588 25.20 17.70 22.11
C ALA A 588 25.53 16.94 23.41
N ALA A 589 24.93 17.32 24.53
CA ALA A 589 25.11 16.63 25.80
C ALA A 589 24.48 15.23 25.81
N SER A 590 23.32 15.05 25.16
CA SER A 590 22.67 13.74 25.04
C SER A 590 23.48 12.77 24.20
N GLY A 591 24.04 13.22 23.07
CA GLY A 591 24.91 12.38 22.24
C GLY A 591 26.16 11.89 22.99
N LEU A 592 26.72 12.72 23.89
CA LEU A 592 27.85 12.34 24.73
C LEU A 592 27.48 11.41 25.89
N THR A 593 26.18 11.30 26.23
CA THR A 593 25.68 10.53 27.39
C THR A 593 24.86 9.31 27.00
N GLY A 594 24.88 8.90 25.73
CA GLY A 594 24.20 7.69 25.23
C GLY A 594 22.75 7.91 24.77
N GLY A 595 22.32 9.17 24.59
CA GLY A 595 21.03 9.48 24.00
C GLY A 595 21.00 9.18 22.50
N TYR A 596 19.88 8.63 22.02
CA TYR A 596 19.78 8.13 20.64
C TYR A 596 18.64 8.72 19.80
N ASP A 597 17.80 9.57 20.39
CA ASP A 597 16.67 10.17 19.69
C ASP A 597 16.70 11.71 19.75
N PRO A 598 16.83 12.40 18.60
CA PRO A 598 16.76 13.87 18.55
C PRO A 598 15.42 14.44 19.03
N ALA A 599 14.31 13.72 18.84
CA ALA A 599 12.98 14.18 19.24
C ALA A 599 12.77 14.06 20.76
N SER A 600 13.45 13.11 21.40
CA SER A 600 13.41 12.88 22.84
C SER A 600 14.83 12.79 23.42
N PRO A 601 15.57 13.91 23.48
CA PRO A 601 17.02 13.92 23.73
C PRO A 601 17.43 13.38 25.10
N LEU A 602 16.49 13.25 26.05
CA LEU A 602 16.77 12.67 27.36
C LEU A 602 16.65 11.13 27.38
N ARG A 603 15.98 10.50 26.40
CA ARG A 603 15.86 9.03 26.34
C ARG A 603 17.23 8.39 26.08
N GLY A 604 17.53 7.32 26.82
CA GLY A 604 18.84 6.64 26.77
C GLY A 604 19.95 7.30 27.61
N THR A 605 19.72 8.51 28.13
CA THR A 605 20.69 9.19 29.01
C THR A 605 20.49 8.79 30.48
N PRO A 606 21.49 8.98 31.36
CA PRO A 606 21.35 8.72 32.81
C PRO A 606 20.25 9.54 33.50
N TRP A 607 19.76 10.60 32.85
CA TRP A 607 18.74 11.51 33.36
C TRP A 607 17.34 11.26 32.77
N GLY A 608 17.22 10.28 31.87
CA GLY A 608 15.94 9.87 31.28
C GLY A 608 15.43 8.53 31.79
N PRO A 609 14.28 8.06 31.29
CA PRO A 609 13.80 6.71 31.55
C PRO A 609 14.84 5.69 31.09
N GLN A 610 15.28 4.80 31.98
CA GLN A 610 16.13 3.67 31.58
C GLN A 610 15.28 2.61 30.90
N GLU A 611 15.60 2.29 29.65
CA GLU A 611 14.99 1.18 28.91
C GLU A 611 15.87 -0.08 29.06
N GLN A 612 15.29 -1.15 29.61
CA GLN A 612 15.91 -2.47 29.55
C GLN A 612 15.90 -2.92 28.10
N HIS A 613 17.06 -3.25 27.53
CA HIS A 613 17.15 -3.78 26.16
C HIS A 613 17.17 -5.31 26.22
N LEU A 614 16.42 -5.94 25.32
CA LEU A 614 16.52 -7.38 25.08
C LEU A 614 17.89 -7.68 24.44
N GLU A 615 18.65 -8.62 24.99
CA GLU A 615 19.91 -9.05 24.40
C GLU A 615 19.66 -10.00 23.22
N PHE A 616 19.88 -9.49 22.00
CA PHE A 616 19.83 -10.30 20.79
C PHE A 616 21.20 -10.88 20.45
N GLN A 617 21.24 -12.19 20.20
CA GLN A 617 22.42 -12.85 19.64
C GLN A 617 22.42 -12.69 18.12
N ARG A 618 23.40 -11.98 17.58
CA ARG A 618 23.54 -11.79 16.12
C ARG A 618 23.98 -13.09 15.43
N ILE A 619 23.30 -13.44 14.35
CA ILE A 619 23.63 -14.57 13.46
C ILE A 619 23.75 -14.09 12.02
N LYS A 620 24.53 -14.80 11.17
CA LYS A 620 24.70 -14.41 9.77
C LYS A 620 24.35 -15.54 8.79
N SER A 621 24.76 -16.78 9.07
CA SER A 621 24.58 -17.89 8.12
C SER A 621 23.45 -18.86 8.50
N VAL A 622 23.09 -19.74 7.56
CA VAL A 622 22.12 -20.83 7.80
C VAL A 622 22.69 -21.82 8.82
N GLU A 623 23.99 -22.05 8.79
CA GLU A 623 24.69 -22.91 9.75
C GLU A 623 24.66 -22.31 11.16
N ASP A 624 24.86 -20.99 11.28
CA ASP A 624 24.76 -20.27 12.57
C ASP A 624 23.34 -20.39 13.14
N LEU A 625 22.32 -20.21 12.29
CA LEU A 625 20.92 -20.37 12.68
C LEU A 625 20.65 -21.79 13.20
N GLN A 626 21.03 -22.81 12.43
CA GLN A 626 20.82 -24.20 12.81
C GLN A 626 21.55 -24.55 14.10
N ALA A 627 22.78 -24.07 14.29
CA ALA A 627 23.53 -24.27 15.52
C ALA A 627 22.88 -23.59 16.72
N ALA A 628 22.42 -22.35 16.57
CA ALA A 628 21.76 -21.59 17.63
C ALA A 628 20.42 -22.21 18.03
N VAL A 629 19.60 -22.61 17.05
CA VAL A 629 18.32 -23.30 17.29
C VAL A 629 18.57 -24.65 17.95
N ALA A 630 19.52 -25.46 17.47
CA ALA A 630 19.84 -26.74 18.10
C ALA A 630 20.33 -26.59 19.54
N ALA A 631 21.13 -25.55 19.83
CA ALA A 631 21.56 -25.23 21.18
C ALA A 631 20.38 -24.83 22.09
N ALA A 632 19.45 -24.02 21.60
CA ALA A 632 18.24 -23.63 22.33
C ALA A 632 17.32 -24.84 22.59
N SER A 633 17.12 -25.70 21.59
CA SER A 633 16.32 -26.93 21.70
C SER A 633 16.92 -27.90 22.72
N SER A 634 18.25 -28.02 22.79
CA SER A 634 18.92 -28.86 23.80
C SER A 634 18.67 -28.40 25.25
N ARG A 635 18.36 -27.11 25.43
CA ARG A 635 17.98 -26.50 26.72
C ARG A 635 16.46 -26.46 26.93
N GLY A 636 15.67 -26.96 25.98
CA GLY A 636 14.20 -26.89 26.03
C GLY A 636 13.66 -25.46 25.95
N GLN A 637 14.37 -24.55 25.30
CA GLN A 637 13.99 -23.14 25.15
C GLN A 637 13.44 -22.88 23.75
N ASN A 638 12.45 -21.99 23.66
CA ASN A 638 11.95 -21.48 22.38
C ASN A 638 12.93 -20.46 21.81
N THR A 639 12.95 -20.30 20.49
CA THR A 639 13.83 -19.34 19.81
C THR A 639 13.00 -18.38 18.97
N MET A 640 13.30 -17.09 19.07
CA MET A 640 12.75 -16.06 18.18
C MET A 640 13.90 -15.54 17.30
N LEU A 641 13.67 -15.51 16.00
CA LEU A 641 14.60 -14.96 15.02
C LEU A 641 14.02 -13.69 14.41
N ASP A 642 14.68 -12.56 14.61
CA ASP A 642 14.36 -11.28 13.99
C ASP A 642 15.26 -11.01 12.77
N PHE A 643 14.66 -10.78 11.59
CA PHE A 643 15.36 -10.29 10.42
C PHE A 643 15.41 -8.76 10.46
N TYR A 644 16.61 -8.23 10.67
CA TYR A 644 16.86 -6.81 10.88
C TYR A 644 17.72 -6.21 9.77
N ALA A 645 17.52 -4.92 9.50
CA ALA A 645 18.48 -4.11 8.75
C ALA A 645 18.48 -2.65 9.20
N ASP A 646 19.65 -1.99 9.22
CA ASP A 646 19.79 -0.57 9.60
C ASP A 646 18.99 0.36 8.68
N TRP A 647 18.79 -0.05 7.43
CA TRP A 647 18.05 0.73 6.43
C TRP A 647 16.53 0.55 6.52
N CYS A 648 16.05 -0.39 7.34
CA CYS A 648 14.65 -0.75 7.49
C CYS A 648 13.99 0.09 8.59
N VAL A 649 13.14 1.03 8.18
CA VAL A 649 12.48 1.97 9.10
C VAL A 649 11.52 1.25 10.04
N GLU A 650 10.80 0.26 9.51
CA GLU A 650 9.87 -0.57 10.27
C GLU A 650 10.59 -1.46 11.29
N CYS A 651 11.82 -1.89 11.02
CA CYS A 651 12.66 -2.66 11.94
C CYS A 651 13.06 -1.80 13.14
N ILE A 652 13.60 -0.60 12.88
CA ILE A 652 13.96 0.36 13.93
C ILE A 652 12.73 0.75 14.75
N LYS A 653 11.58 0.91 14.10
CA LYS A 653 10.32 1.19 14.78
C LYS A 653 9.89 0.02 15.67
N MET A 654 10.04 -1.22 15.21
CA MET A 654 9.75 -2.41 16.00
C MET A 654 10.65 -2.50 17.24
N GLU A 655 11.96 -2.25 17.11
CA GLU A 655 12.89 -2.22 18.24
C GLU A 655 12.52 -1.13 19.26
N LYS A 656 12.18 0.08 18.78
CA LYS A 656 11.88 1.23 19.63
C LYS A 656 10.51 1.19 20.29
N ASP A 657 9.49 0.68 19.60
CA ASP A 657 8.11 0.75 20.06
C ASP A 657 7.62 -0.60 20.63
N ALA A 658 7.97 -1.73 19.99
CA ALA A 658 7.46 -3.05 20.39
C ALA A 658 8.41 -3.77 21.35
N PHE A 659 9.71 -3.88 21.03
CA PHE A 659 10.67 -4.64 21.86
C PHE A 659 11.06 -3.93 23.16
N SER A 660 10.89 -2.61 23.21
CA SER A 660 11.08 -1.79 24.42
C SER A 660 9.89 -1.89 25.40
N ALA A 661 8.74 -2.42 24.97
CA ALA A 661 7.54 -2.51 25.79
C ALA A 661 7.66 -3.60 26.85
N ALA A 662 7.34 -3.27 28.11
CA ALA A 662 7.47 -4.20 29.25
C ALA A 662 6.66 -5.50 29.07
N GLU A 663 5.52 -5.43 28.38
CA GLU A 663 4.66 -6.59 28.08
C GLU A 663 5.36 -7.59 27.15
N VAL A 664 6.11 -7.11 26.17
CA VAL A 664 6.88 -7.95 25.23
C VAL A 664 8.11 -8.52 25.93
N GLN A 665 8.78 -7.71 26.76
CA GLN A 665 9.96 -8.15 27.51
C GLN A 665 9.64 -9.28 28.48
N GLY A 666 8.49 -9.22 29.16
CA GLY A 666 8.06 -10.31 30.05
C GLY A 666 7.79 -11.63 29.35
N VAL A 667 7.33 -11.60 28.09
CA VAL A 667 7.08 -12.82 27.30
C VAL A 667 8.39 -13.42 26.76
N LEU A 668 9.33 -12.55 26.37
CA LEU A 668 10.58 -12.95 25.72
C LEU A 668 11.72 -13.27 26.71
N GLU A 669 11.54 -13.08 28.01
CA GLU A 669 12.58 -13.32 29.03
C GLU A 669 13.16 -14.75 29.01
N ASN A 670 12.34 -15.74 28.66
CA ASN A 670 12.74 -17.17 28.59
C ASN A 670 12.93 -17.68 27.15
N VAL A 671 13.02 -16.78 26.18
CA VAL A 671 13.18 -17.10 24.75
C VAL A 671 14.60 -16.75 24.32
N VAL A 672 15.22 -17.62 23.54
CA VAL A 672 16.51 -17.30 22.90
C VAL A 672 16.23 -16.33 21.75
N LEU A 673 16.72 -15.10 21.86
CA LEU A 673 16.53 -14.06 20.87
C LEU A 673 17.71 -14.03 19.92
N LEU A 674 17.45 -14.37 18.65
CA LEU A 674 18.40 -14.30 17.55
C LEU A 674 18.05 -13.13 16.65
N GLN A 675 19.06 -12.46 16.11
CA GLN A 675 18.88 -11.39 15.14
C GLN A 675 19.77 -11.64 13.92
N ALA A 676 19.16 -11.83 12.76
CA ALA A 676 19.83 -11.90 11.47
C ALA A 676 19.96 -10.50 10.90
N ASP A 677 21.18 -9.96 10.89
CA ASP A 677 21.49 -8.66 10.30
C ASP A 677 21.74 -8.79 8.80
N VAL A 678 20.76 -8.36 8.00
CA VAL A 678 20.82 -8.40 6.52
C VAL A 678 21.12 -7.02 5.92
N THR A 679 21.74 -6.13 6.69
CA THR A 679 22.07 -4.77 6.25
C THR A 679 22.98 -4.75 5.02
N GLU A 680 23.98 -5.64 4.96
CA GLU A 680 24.90 -5.75 3.81
C GLU A 680 24.24 -6.40 2.58
N ASN A 681 23.23 -7.24 2.79
CA ASN A 681 22.49 -7.99 1.76
C ASN A 681 23.43 -8.76 0.82
N ASP A 682 24.41 -9.43 1.42
CA ASP A 682 25.44 -10.19 0.73
C ASP A 682 24.93 -11.56 0.23
N ALA A 683 25.81 -12.41 -0.30
CA ALA A 683 25.41 -13.72 -0.81
C ALA A 683 24.93 -14.67 0.30
N ILE A 684 25.44 -14.51 1.53
CA ILE A 684 25.09 -15.32 2.70
C ILE A 684 23.71 -14.90 3.21
N ASP A 685 23.46 -13.60 3.32
CA ASP A 685 22.17 -13.04 3.73
C ASP A 685 21.05 -13.48 2.79
N LYS A 686 21.31 -13.42 1.47
CA LYS A 686 20.37 -13.91 0.44
C LYS A 686 20.15 -15.41 0.52
N ALA A 687 21.18 -16.19 0.86
CA ALA A 687 21.04 -17.63 1.02
C ALA A 687 20.17 -17.96 2.25
N LEU A 688 20.37 -17.26 3.37
CA LEU A 688 19.56 -17.39 4.58
C LEU A 688 18.09 -17.03 4.33
N MET A 689 17.85 -15.86 3.72
CA MET A 689 16.51 -15.42 3.35
C MET A 689 15.82 -16.39 2.40
N LYS A 690 16.54 -16.88 1.38
CA LYS A 690 16.00 -17.85 0.42
C LYS A 690 15.69 -19.20 1.07
N HIS A 691 16.50 -19.65 2.03
CA HIS A 691 16.26 -20.89 2.76
C HIS A 691 14.95 -20.84 3.55
N LEU A 692 14.64 -19.70 4.16
CA LEU A 692 13.41 -19.49 4.95
C LEU A 692 12.23 -18.96 4.14
N GLY A 693 12.43 -18.61 2.86
CA GLY A 693 11.41 -18.01 1.99
C GLY A 693 11.01 -16.61 2.42
N ILE A 694 11.97 -15.80 2.91
CA ILE A 694 11.76 -14.44 3.39
C ILE A 694 12.18 -13.45 2.29
N ILE A 695 11.32 -12.46 2.00
CA ILE A 695 11.54 -11.48 0.92
C ILE A 695 12.32 -10.25 1.43
N GLY A 696 12.18 -9.92 2.71
CA GLY A 696 12.93 -8.83 3.34
C GLY A 696 12.56 -8.60 4.82
N PRO A 697 13.31 -7.72 5.50
CA PRO A 697 13.02 -7.30 6.88
C PRO A 697 11.92 -6.21 6.94
N PRO A 698 11.22 -6.03 8.07
CA PRO A 698 11.28 -6.87 9.27
C PRO A 698 10.45 -8.14 9.07
N THR A 699 11.06 -9.29 9.38
CA THR A 699 10.35 -10.57 9.45
C THR A 699 10.78 -11.29 10.72
N ILE A 700 9.82 -11.71 11.54
CA ILE A 700 10.11 -12.46 12.77
C ILE A 700 9.63 -13.90 12.58
N ALA A 701 10.52 -14.85 12.84
CA ALA A 701 10.23 -16.28 12.85
C ALA A 701 10.37 -16.85 14.26
N PHE A 702 9.50 -17.81 14.61
CA PHE A 702 9.53 -18.50 15.90
C PHE A 702 9.85 -19.98 15.71
N TYR A 703 10.67 -20.53 16.59
CA TYR A 703 11.00 -21.94 16.67
C TYR A 703 10.55 -22.51 18.01
N ASP A 704 9.97 -23.70 17.97
CA ASP A 704 9.55 -24.45 19.15
C ASP A 704 10.76 -25.04 19.92
N ARG A 705 10.48 -25.68 21.07
CA ARG A 705 11.51 -26.37 21.88
C ARG A 705 12.17 -27.54 21.15
N GLN A 706 11.53 -28.09 20.13
CA GLN A 706 12.07 -29.17 19.29
C GLN A 706 12.96 -28.63 18.15
N GLY A 707 13.01 -27.31 17.94
CA GLY A 707 13.78 -26.65 16.89
C GLY A 707 13.07 -26.59 15.54
N ASN A 708 11.77 -26.89 15.49
CA ASN A 708 10.97 -26.73 14.27
C ASN A 708 10.45 -25.30 14.16
N GLU A 709 10.49 -24.78 12.95
CA GLU A 709 9.95 -23.46 12.65
C GLU A 709 8.41 -23.48 12.70
N ARG A 710 7.82 -22.64 13.56
CA ARG A 710 6.37 -22.42 13.64
C ARG A 710 5.96 -21.37 12.61
N ARG A 711 5.91 -21.77 11.33
CA ARG A 711 5.63 -20.87 10.18
C ARG A 711 4.31 -20.09 10.29
N ASN A 712 3.32 -20.66 10.97
CA ASN A 712 2.02 -20.04 11.26
C ASN A 712 2.10 -18.83 12.22
N TYR A 713 3.19 -18.68 12.98
CA TYR A 713 3.42 -17.53 13.85
C TYR A 713 4.41 -16.52 13.26
N ARG A 714 4.76 -16.64 11.98
CA ARG A 714 5.65 -15.67 11.33
C ARG A 714 4.99 -14.30 11.24
N VAL A 715 5.72 -13.27 11.66
CA VAL A 715 5.29 -11.86 11.53
C VAL A 715 6.06 -11.22 10.39
N VAL A 716 5.35 -10.53 9.49
CA VAL A 716 5.94 -9.77 8.38
C VAL A 716 5.50 -8.32 8.51
N GLY A 717 6.45 -7.40 8.54
CA GLY A 717 6.18 -5.98 8.76
C GLY A 717 6.10 -5.60 10.24
N PHE A 718 5.69 -4.36 10.50
CA PHE A 718 5.59 -3.81 11.84
C PHE A 718 4.33 -4.31 12.55
N MET A 719 4.47 -4.74 13.81
CA MET A 719 3.37 -5.10 14.70
C MET A 719 3.45 -4.26 15.98
N ALA A 720 2.32 -3.75 16.46
CA ALA A 720 2.26 -2.95 17.68
C ALA A 720 2.59 -3.80 18.92
N ALA A 721 3.06 -3.16 20.00
CA ALA A 721 3.54 -3.85 21.21
C ALA A 721 2.52 -4.81 21.83
N ASP A 722 1.26 -4.39 21.97
CA ASP A 722 0.19 -5.16 22.61
C ASP A 722 -0.23 -6.38 21.77
N GLU A 723 -0.20 -6.23 20.44
CA GLU A 723 -0.47 -7.31 19.49
C GLU A 723 0.70 -8.29 19.46
N PHE A 724 1.94 -7.76 19.42
CA PHE A 724 3.15 -8.55 19.42
C PHE A 724 3.33 -9.35 20.71
N ALA A 725 2.98 -8.78 21.88
CA ALA A 725 3.01 -9.50 23.15
C ALA A 725 2.04 -10.69 23.17
N ARG A 726 0.80 -10.50 22.69
CA ARG A 726 -0.19 -11.58 22.58
C ARG A 726 0.24 -12.67 21.59
N HIS A 727 0.75 -12.25 20.44
CA HIS A 727 1.22 -13.14 19.39
C HIS A 727 2.43 -13.97 19.82
N SER A 728 3.45 -13.32 20.40
CA SER A 728 4.63 -13.99 20.94
C SER A 728 4.30 -14.93 22.09
N THR A 729 3.33 -14.58 22.96
CA THR A 729 2.86 -15.49 24.02
C THR A 729 2.31 -16.78 23.42
N ALA A 730 1.46 -16.68 22.39
CA ALA A 730 0.91 -17.85 21.71
C ALA A 730 1.99 -18.64 20.94
N ALA A 731 3.00 -17.95 20.41
CA ALA A 731 4.13 -18.57 19.71
C ALA A 731 5.05 -19.36 20.66
N VAL A 732 5.13 -18.98 21.94
CA VAL A 732 6.04 -19.53 22.95
C VAL A 732 5.34 -20.49 23.94
N ALA A 733 4.01 -20.62 23.90
CA ALA A 733 3.20 -21.32 24.91
C ALA A 733 3.29 -22.87 24.93
N GLU A 734 4.14 -23.52 24.12
CA GLU A 734 4.26 -25.00 24.07
C GLU A 734 5.61 -25.53 24.57
#